data_AF-A0A2E3DP70-F1
#
_entry.id   AF-A0A2E3DP70-F1
#
_cell.length_a   1.000
_cell.length_b   1.000
_cell.length_c   1.000
_cell.angle_alpha   90.00
_cell.angle_beta   90.00
_cell.angle_gamma   90.00
#
_symmetry.space_group_name_H-M   'P 1'
#
loop_
_entity.id
_entity.type
_entity.pdbx_description
1 polymer ?
#
loop_
_entity_poly.entity_id
_entity_poly.type
_entity_poly.pdbx_seq_one_letter_code
_entity_poly.pdbx_strand_id
1 'polypeptide(L)'
;MSHILDVMFNRFRVRNLSVISLLFLLVSPTMAQLPQDSSSPAGPEQGSALSDPGPQNKPLNEPVVQRIAVQAGFSAYVPRRWGIISCEVWNPTDESHDLTIRANWKTEDLTTNAIQFTRNFTVPPKVVRVVSYPIRIPDHELNQKRLKLGNLELNSRITRIVDGREVAVLSPLKTPLDLAQITTDFNKPALGFMAPDPKDLLDNYLQLTNVGVDVEMIDSVALRMLKSIKDEQQAGIAVFVPQGGEITATSTALDALDQLVIADKRVIHDVALMATIRQWVANGGRLWIMLNETGVELPQRLFGDSISIAGLGSEHLSQVEIISKHSGQEPVVFDYDEPIHNAIVYAEDVEVYHEVNGMPSSFWKKYGNGEVLFTTLEARGLTLPKPFSTANELLLLVPLQDLALRFFKPTEKAMTDVSVTQMELAAMTPEDGDQSDVAQDMRIAMETYRGTSRVDEMSEYLVSKVGFEIVAREHIAVVFGLFFLFLCGTGVVLYRKGRLELMLLVAPGLVLIVCTYLYFVGVAKRHTLENLMASIQFINAENQARDLPVRGFGAVYSEESLDADIHVSNGTIFWPDFQELTGQNIRMVWNDLQSWHWEGLQIPGGTVRTFPFEKRVASESPVFASASFGEVGLQGKYELGPLTNLEHGLLVSPTGERVSVQFVDGNLIIGSQDLADSQFDTTSSLVDEETGNRINFINALLKRQNADVMKYPQVPSIFVWSDPLDLGIEFPGEQKVIGSALTVCPLKILKTPPGQKFVVPSIMTSFYPSNAINGLGASYAYDFTKDRWNDEKINRSHQMWLKIKVPSAVSPATITKAIVTVDIQAGERVVNSVGRERTEQGLYKPVILDTRKSPNGQEVFLFDNAEHLAIDEDGFIFLGINIGLDPIPGESEADQAEREKDYFWQIKDVDVSLEGTVNTTH
;
A
#
# COMPACT_ATOMS: atom_id res chain seq x y z
N MET A 1 5.87 50.39 23.17
CA MET A 1 5.85 51.06 21.87
C MET A 1 4.55 50.69 21.18
N SER A 2 3.51 51.47 21.45
CA SER A 2 2.21 51.42 20.78
C SER A 2 2.20 52.48 19.68
N HIS A 3 1.26 52.33 18.73
CA HIS A 3 1.06 53.10 17.50
C HIS A 3 1.84 52.58 16.28
N ILE A 4 1.19 51.78 15.45
CA ILE A 4 0.49 52.26 14.24
C ILE A 4 -0.36 51.09 13.73
N LEU A 5 -1.65 51.19 14.03
CA LEU A 5 -2.72 50.34 13.52
C LEU A 5 -3.91 51.28 13.42
N ASP A 6 -3.94 52.06 12.34
CA ASP A 6 -5.11 52.85 11.94
C ASP A 6 -4.85 53.44 10.55
N VAL A 7 -5.76 53.11 9.62
CA VAL A 7 -5.97 53.62 8.25
C VAL A 7 -5.95 52.47 7.24
N MET A 8 -7.02 51.66 7.26
CA MET A 8 -7.77 51.28 6.05
C MET A 8 -9.08 50.53 6.37
N PHE A 9 -9.72 50.85 7.50
CA PHE A 9 -11.10 50.48 7.76
C PHE A 9 -11.88 51.70 8.24
N ASN A 10 -12.35 52.54 7.30
CA ASN A 10 -13.57 53.32 7.53
C ASN A 10 -14.04 54.08 6.28
N ARG A 11 -15.26 53.75 5.84
CA ARG A 11 -16.31 54.58 5.21
C ARG A 11 -17.31 53.58 4.60
N PHE A 12 -18.55 53.41 5.04
CA PHE A 12 -19.46 54.28 5.77
C PHE A 12 -20.53 53.43 6.49
N ARG A 13 -20.87 53.84 7.73
CA ARG A 13 -21.99 53.33 8.55
C ARG A 13 -23.23 54.22 8.35
N VAL A 14 -24.38 53.60 8.08
CA VAL A 14 -25.60 53.56 8.92
C VAL A 14 -26.47 54.83 9.19
N ARG A 15 -27.80 54.61 8.99
CA ARG A 15 -29.02 55.20 9.62
C ARG A 15 -29.49 56.58 9.14
N ASN A 16 -30.76 56.80 8.77
CA ASN A 16 -32.00 56.66 9.58
C ASN A 16 -33.28 56.91 8.71
N LEU A 17 -34.41 56.32 9.15
CA LEU A 17 -35.80 56.85 9.26
C LEU A 17 -36.15 58.17 8.51
N SER A 18 -37.30 58.41 7.87
CA SER A 18 -38.66 57.84 7.95
C SER A 18 -39.61 58.67 7.05
N VAL A 19 -40.75 58.07 6.64
CA VAL A 19 -42.12 58.67 6.61
C VAL A 19 -42.65 59.41 5.33
N ILE A 20 -43.78 58.84 4.82
CA ILE A 20 -44.95 59.42 4.08
C ILE A 20 -44.78 59.65 2.55
N SER A 21 -45.57 59.09 1.61
CA SER A 21 -47.00 58.68 1.52
C SER A 21 -47.17 57.40 0.67
N LEU A 22 -48.02 56.39 0.96
CA LEU A 22 -49.51 56.30 0.83
C LEU A 22 -50.02 56.70 -0.58
N LEU A 23 -50.81 55.97 -1.39
CA LEU A 23 -51.96 55.05 -1.21
C LEU A 23 -52.34 54.53 -2.64
N PHE A 24 -52.63 53.26 -2.96
CA PHE A 24 -53.93 52.51 -2.93
C PHE A 24 -53.65 51.08 -3.51
N LEU A 25 -53.88 49.97 -2.78
CA LEU A 25 -55.05 49.05 -2.76
C LEU A 25 -55.28 48.27 -4.10
N LEU A 26 -55.65 46.97 -4.19
CA LEU A 26 -56.27 46.02 -3.26
C LEU A 26 -56.19 44.56 -3.78
N VAL A 27 -56.47 43.66 -2.85
CA VAL A 27 -56.48 42.18 -2.78
C VAL A 27 -57.62 41.49 -3.55
N SER A 28 -57.43 40.23 -3.98
CA SER A 28 -58.43 39.13 -3.88
C SER A 28 -57.82 37.73 -4.13
N PRO A 29 -58.05 36.74 -3.24
CA PRO A 29 -57.85 35.30 -3.47
C PRO A 29 -59.20 34.56 -3.61
N THR A 30 -59.27 33.47 -4.38
CA THR A 30 -60.40 32.50 -4.37
C THR A 30 -59.83 31.09 -4.60
N MET A 31 -59.86 30.17 -3.62
CA MET A 31 -60.94 29.25 -3.19
C MET A 31 -61.34 28.20 -4.23
N ALA A 32 -61.04 26.93 -3.95
CA ALA A 32 -61.81 25.77 -4.39
C ALA A 32 -61.79 24.69 -3.28
N GLN A 33 -62.98 24.33 -2.80
CA GLN A 33 -63.27 23.49 -1.65
C GLN A 33 -63.30 21.98 -1.97
N LEU A 34 -63.11 21.18 -0.91
CA LEU A 34 -63.36 19.72 -0.86
C LEU A 34 -64.81 19.35 -1.23
N PRO A 35 -65.05 18.12 -1.73
CA PRO A 35 -66.38 17.50 -1.67
C PRO A 35 -66.51 16.54 -0.46
N GLN A 36 -67.66 16.63 0.21
CA GLN A 36 -68.18 15.68 1.19
C GLN A 36 -68.95 14.53 0.51
N ASP A 37 -68.96 13.37 1.18
CA ASP A 37 -69.76 12.17 0.92
C ASP A 37 -71.29 12.41 0.88
N SER A 38 -71.98 11.71 -0.03
CA SER A 38 -73.38 11.26 0.17
C SER A 38 -73.73 9.98 -0.63
N SER A 39 -73.94 8.88 0.10
CA SER A 39 -74.85 7.71 -0.07
C SER A 39 -75.27 7.13 -1.44
N SER A 40 -74.99 5.82 -1.62
CA SER A 40 -75.38 4.74 -2.59
C SER A 40 -76.89 4.59 -2.96
N PRO A 41 -77.38 3.68 -3.89
CA PRO A 41 -76.72 2.55 -4.60
C PRO A 41 -77.05 2.27 -6.12
N ALA A 42 -76.16 1.50 -6.76
CA ALA A 42 -76.30 0.48 -7.85
C ALA A 42 -77.06 0.71 -9.19
N GLY A 43 -76.35 0.47 -10.31
CA GLY A 43 -76.90 0.10 -11.64
C GLY A 43 -75.81 0.03 -12.74
N PRO A 44 -75.78 -0.96 -13.66
CA PRO A 44 -74.54 -1.42 -14.30
C PRO A 44 -74.42 -1.01 -15.78
N GLU A 45 -73.41 -0.24 -16.19
CA GLU A 45 -73.10 -0.08 -17.62
C GLU A 45 -71.60 -0.04 -17.94
N GLN A 46 -71.17 -1.18 -18.51
CA GLN A 46 -70.28 -1.35 -19.67
C GLN A 46 -68.95 -0.57 -19.71
N GLY A 47 -67.87 -1.33 -19.61
CA GLY A 47 -66.50 -0.87 -19.78
C GLY A 47 -66.26 -0.18 -21.12
N SER A 48 -65.73 1.03 -21.06
CA SER A 48 -64.93 1.59 -22.15
C SER A 48 -63.49 1.10 -21.96
N ALA A 49 -63.06 0.20 -22.84
CA ALA A 49 -61.66 -0.18 -22.98
C ALA A 49 -60.81 1.09 -23.10
N LEU A 50 -59.83 1.25 -22.21
CA LEU A 50 -58.69 2.13 -22.45
C LEU A 50 -58.07 1.69 -23.78
N SER A 51 -58.16 2.55 -24.80
CA SER A 51 -57.46 2.31 -26.05
C SER A 51 -55.96 2.41 -25.76
N ASP A 52 -55.28 1.27 -25.84
CA ASP A 52 -53.82 1.19 -25.94
C ASP A 52 -53.37 2.11 -27.09
N PRO A 53 -52.60 3.18 -26.82
CA PRO A 53 -51.99 3.95 -27.89
C PRO A 53 -50.88 3.06 -28.46
N GLY A 54 -51.26 2.19 -29.41
CA GLY A 54 -50.34 1.24 -30.02
C GLY A 54 -49.02 1.88 -30.47
N PRO A 55 -47.96 1.08 -30.66
CA PRO A 55 -46.59 1.56 -30.76
C PRO A 55 -46.45 2.47 -31.98
N GLN A 56 -46.39 3.79 -31.77
CA GLN A 56 -45.80 4.70 -32.75
C GLN A 56 -44.28 4.51 -32.73
N ASN A 57 -43.82 3.36 -33.22
CA ASN A 57 -42.41 3.12 -33.52
C ASN A 57 -42.04 3.96 -34.75
N LYS A 58 -41.75 5.25 -34.56
CA LYS A 58 -40.92 5.96 -35.53
C LYS A 58 -39.57 5.25 -35.54
N PRO A 59 -39.08 4.73 -36.69
CA PRO A 59 -37.76 4.15 -36.75
C PRO A 59 -36.74 5.22 -36.34
N LEU A 60 -35.88 4.86 -35.38
CA LEU A 60 -34.77 5.71 -34.99
C LEU A 60 -33.71 5.63 -36.08
N ASN A 61 -33.44 6.76 -36.73
CA ASN A 61 -32.47 6.86 -37.82
C ASN A 61 -31.09 7.36 -37.34
N GLU A 62 -30.86 7.37 -36.03
CA GLU A 62 -29.64 7.84 -35.41
C GLU A 62 -29.36 7.05 -34.12
N PRO A 63 -28.08 6.96 -33.69
CA PRO A 63 -27.76 6.39 -32.38
C PRO A 63 -28.47 7.15 -31.26
N VAL A 64 -28.81 6.44 -30.19
CA VAL A 64 -29.50 6.99 -29.02
C VAL A 64 -28.82 6.57 -27.72
N VAL A 65 -28.78 7.49 -26.77
CA VAL A 65 -28.22 7.25 -25.43
C VAL A 65 -29.31 6.62 -24.57
N GLN A 66 -29.09 5.37 -24.13
CA GLN A 66 -30.01 4.71 -23.19
C GLN A 66 -29.71 5.16 -21.76
N ARG A 67 -28.43 5.19 -21.39
CA ARG A 67 -27.95 5.64 -20.08
C ARG A 67 -26.60 6.33 -20.21
N ILE A 68 -26.30 7.27 -19.32
CA ILE A 68 -25.02 8.00 -19.30
C ILE A 68 -24.62 8.29 -17.86
N ALA A 69 -23.31 8.35 -17.61
CA ALA A 69 -22.73 8.54 -16.28
C ALA A 69 -23.28 7.53 -15.25
N VAL A 70 -23.49 6.29 -15.70
CA VAL A 70 -23.90 5.18 -14.86
C VAL A 70 -22.72 4.73 -14.03
N GLN A 71 -22.93 4.62 -12.73
CA GLN A 71 -21.90 4.12 -11.82
C GLN A 71 -21.53 2.68 -12.20
N ALA A 72 -20.24 2.39 -12.30
CA ALA A 72 -19.73 1.12 -12.84
C ALA A 72 -18.54 0.60 -12.00
N GLY A 73 -18.08 -0.61 -12.30
CA GLY A 73 -17.12 -1.31 -11.45
C GLY A 73 -17.73 -1.53 -10.07
N PHE A 74 -16.99 -1.25 -9.01
CA PHE A 74 -17.49 -1.33 -7.63
C PHE A 74 -18.42 -0.18 -7.21
N SER A 75 -18.59 0.84 -8.07
CA SER A 75 -19.32 2.06 -7.69
C SER A 75 -18.75 2.74 -6.44
N ALA A 76 -17.44 2.54 -6.21
CA ALA A 76 -16.69 3.15 -5.12
C ALA A 76 -16.09 4.47 -5.61
N TYR A 77 -16.58 5.59 -5.07
CA TYR A 77 -16.09 6.93 -5.40
C TYR A 77 -15.52 7.58 -4.15
N VAL A 78 -14.20 7.49 -4.02
CA VAL A 78 -13.45 8.06 -2.89
C VAL A 78 -12.73 9.32 -3.40
N PRO A 79 -12.80 10.45 -2.68
CA PRO A 79 -12.06 11.66 -3.04
C PRO A 79 -10.58 11.40 -3.32
N ARG A 80 -10.03 12.08 -4.32
CA ARG A 80 -8.62 11.92 -4.75
C ARG A 80 -8.25 10.49 -5.14
N ARG A 81 -9.22 9.65 -5.55
CA ARG A 81 -8.99 8.34 -6.16
C ARG A 81 -9.68 8.23 -7.52
N TRP A 82 -9.27 7.23 -8.29
CA TRP A 82 -9.91 6.89 -9.56
C TRP A 82 -11.18 6.07 -9.33
N GLY A 83 -12.19 6.32 -10.17
CA GLY A 83 -13.39 5.52 -10.28
C GLY A 83 -13.74 5.27 -11.75
N ILE A 84 -14.70 4.37 -11.98
CA ILE A 84 -15.17 4.04 -13.33
C ILE A 84 -16.63 4.43 -13.45
N ILE A 85 -16.99 5.05 -14.57
CA ILE A 85 -18.37 5.25 -14.98
C ILE A 85 -18.57 4.67 -16.37
N SER A 86 -19.82 4.44 -16.72
CA SER A 86 -20.20 3.88 -18.01
C SER A 86 -21.34 4.66 -18.67
N CYS A 87 -21.44 4.50 -19.98
CA CYS A 87 -22.62 4.88 -20.75
C CYS A 87 -23.09 3.69 -21.57
N GLU A 88 -24.37 3.70 -21.91
CA GLU A 88 -25.03 2.69 -22.73
C GLU A 88 -25.64 3.39 -23.94
N VAL A 89 -25.18 3.02 -25.12
CA VAL A 89 -25.60 3.60 -26.39
C VAL A 89 -26.13 2.52 -27.29
N TRP A 90 -27.31 2.74 -27.85
CA TRP A 90 -27.88 1.87 -28.87
C TRP A 90 -27.73 2.50 -30.24
N ASN A 91 -27.16 1.76 -31.18
CA ASN A 91 -27.16 2.11 -32.59
C ASN A 91 -28.25 1.30 -33.34
N PRO A 92 -29.41 1.90 -33.66
CA PRO A 92 -30.46 1.25 -34.43
C PRO A 92 -30.18 1.22 -35.94
N THR A 93 -29.15 1.92 -36.42
CA THR A 93 -28.88 2.12 -37.85
C THR A 93 -28.07 0.97 -38.45
N ASP A 94 -27.99 0.94 -39.79
CA ASP A 94 -27.19 -0.02 -40.56
C ASP A 94 -25.71 0.40 -40.70
N GLU A 95 -25.31 1.55 -40.17
CA GLU A 95 -23.95 2.10 -40.27
C GLU A 95 -23.28 2.20 -38.89
N SER A 96 -21.95 2.09 -38.86
CA SER A 96 -21.18 2.38 -37.63
C SER A 96 -21.14 3.89 -37.39
N HIS A 97 -21.22 4.31 -36.13
CA HIS A 97 -21.07 5.73 -35.75
C HIS A 97 -19.89 5.91 -34.80
N ASP A 98 -19.02 6.87 -35.09
CA ASP A 98 -17.98 7.33 -34.17
C ASP A 98 -18.55 8.40 -33.24
N LEU A 99 -18.44 8.13 -31.95
CA LEU A 99 -19.01 8.94 -30.88
C LEU A 99 -17.92 9.38 -29.90
N THR A 100 -18.13 10.55 -29.30
CA THR A 100 -17.29 11.09 -28.24
C THR A 100 -18.15 11.36 -27.02
N ILE A 101 -17.76 10.82 -25.87
CA ILE A 101 -18.33 11.21 -24.58
C ILE A 101 -17.40 12.17 -23.88
N ARG A 102 -17.95 13.25 -23.33
CA ARG A 102 -17.24 14.25 -22.52
C ARG A 102 -17.90 14.34 -21.17
N ALA A 103 -17.11 14.30 -20.10
CA ALA A 103 -17.58 14.45 -18.74
C ALA A 103 -16.72 15.45 -17.95
N ASN A 104 -17.35 16.31 -17.16
CA ASN A 104 -16.66 17.26 -16.29
C ASN A 104 -17.45 17.49 -15.01
N TRP A 105 -16.75 17.68 -13.89
CA TRP A 105 -17.39 18.04 -12.63
C TRP A 105 -18.01 19.43 -12.73
N LYS A 106 -19.19 19.59 -12.13
CA LYS A 106 -19.79 20.91 -11.95
C LYS A 106 -19.07 21.61 -10.80
N THR A 107 -18.63 22.83 -11.05
CA THR A 107 -17.99 23.69 -10.06
C THR A 107 -18.64 25.08 -10.08
N GLU A 108 -18.76 25.70 -8.91
CA GLU A 108 -19.19 27.11 -8.79
C GLU A 108 -18.06 28.08 -9.13
N ASP A 109 -16.81 27.61 -8.99
CA ASP A 109 -15.62 28.37 -9.28
C ASP A 109 -14.93 27.81 -10.53
N LEU A 110 -15.04 28.58 -11.62
CA LEU A 110 -14.48 28.25 -12.93
C LEU A 110 -12.95 28.19 -12.92
N THR A 111 -12.30 28.67 -11.86
CA THR A 111 -10.84 28.62 -11.70
C THR A 111 -10.36 27.34 -11.02
N THR A 112 -11.21 26.61 -10.29
CA THR A 112 -10.79 25.50 -9.39
C THR A 112 -10.97 24.08 -9.91
N ASN A 113 -11.37 23.86 -11.17
CA ASN A 113 -10.95 22.75 -12.05
C ASN A 113 -11.96 22.48 -13.17
N ALA A 114 -11.55 22.68 -14.43
CA ALA A 114 -12.30 22.31 -15.62
C ALA A 114 -11.67 21.12 -16.37
N ILE A 115 -11.14 20.12 -15.64
CA ILE A 115 -10.61 18.91 -16.27
C ILE A 115 -11.78 18.14 -16.89
N GLN A 116 -11.72 17.96 -18.21
CA GLN A 116 -12.71 17.20 -18.96
C GLN A 116 -12.18 15.78 -19.25
N PHE A 117 -12.90 14.77 -18.79
CA PHE A 117 -12.66 13.37 -19.12
C PHE A 117 -13.39 13.04 -20.42
N THR A 118 -12.65 12.63 -21.44
CA THR A 118 -13.18 12.37 -22.78
C THR A 118 -12.88 10.94 -23.20
N ARG A 119 -13.83 10.25 -23.82
CA ARG A 119 -13.62 8.93 -24.42
C ARG A 119 -14.17 8.91 -25.84
N ASN A 120 -13.33 8.51 -26.79
CA ASN A 120 -13.72 8.25 -28.18
C ASN A 120 -14.06 6.76 -28.34
N PHE A 121 -15.14 6.45 -29.05
CA PHE A 121 -15.54 5.06 -29.31
C PHE A 121 -16.48 4.96 -30.52
N THR A 122 -16.42 3.81 -31.21
CA THR A 122 -17.34 3.49 -32.31
C THR A 122 -18.51 2.65 -31.81
N VAL A 123 -19.71 2.79 -32.34
CA VAL A 123 -20.84 1.88 -32.06
C VAL A 123 -21.22 1.15 -33.36
N PRO A 124 -21.03 -0.18 -33.46
CA PRO A 124 -21.40 -0.95 -34.65
C PRO A 124 -22.90 -0.91 -34.97
N PRO A 125 -23.31 -1.26 -36.21
CA PRO A 125 -24.71 -1.33 -36.60
C PRO A 125 -25.51 -2.29 -35.73
N LYS A 126 -26.76 -1.93 -35.39
CA LYS A 126 -27.73 -2.79 -34.68
C LYS A 126 -27.25 -3.35 -33.33
N VAL A 127 -26.35 -2.65 -32.65
CA VAL A 127 -25.75 -3.09 -31.38
C VAL A 127 -26.04 -2.10 -30.26
N VAL A 128 -26.27 -2.63 -29.06
CA VAL A 128 -26.17 -1.88 -27.81
C VAL A 128 -24.75 -2.03 -27.29
N ARG A 129 -24.07 -0.91 -27.06
CA ARG A 129 -22.69 -0.89 -26.56
C ARG A 129 -22.66 -0.21 -25.21
N VAL A 130 -22.09 -0.91 -24.23
CA VAL A 130 -21.69 -0.32 -22.94
C VAL A 130 -20.24 0.11 -23.06
N VAL A 131 -19.95 1.36 -22.68
CA VAL A 131 -18.61 1.93 -22.74
C VAL A 131 -18.25 2.48 -21.38
N SER A 132 -17.20 1.95 -20.78
CA SER A 132 -16.64 2.41 -19.51
C SER A 132 -15.46 3.35 -19.75
N TYR A 133 -15.30 4.34 -18.87
CA TYR A 133 -14.15 5.24 -18.88
C TYR A 133 -13.81 5.72 -17.46
N PRO A 134 -12.53 5.99 -17.17
CA PRO A 134 -12.10 6.41 -15.85
C PRO A 134 -12.37 7.88 -15.61
N ILE A 135 -12.73 8.19 -14.37
CA ILE A 135 -12.85 9.55 -13.84
C ILE A 135 -12.05 9.65 -12.55
N ARG A 136 -11.51 10.82 -12.28
CA ARG A 136 -10.86 11.11 -11.00
C ARG A 136 -11.77 11.97 -10.14
N ILE A 137 -11.97 11.55 -8.89
CA ILE A 137 -12.81 12.28 -7.95
C ILE A 137 -12.00 13.45 -7.37
N PRO A 138 -12.47 14.70 -7.49
CA PRO A 138 -11.79 15.86 -6.93
C PRO A 138 -11.89 15.85 -5.40
N ASP A 139 -10.95 16.53 -4.75
CA ASP A 139 -11.09 16.87 -3.34
C ASP A 139 -12.25 17.86 -3.17
N HIS A 140 -13.11 17.65 -2.17
CA HIS A 140 -14.30 18.46 -1.93
C HIS A 140 -14.82 18.27 -0.50
N GLU A 141 -15.74 19.13 -0.07
CA GLU A 141 -16.31 19.09 1.27
C GLU A 141 -17.42 18.02 1.44
N LEU A 142 -17.66 17.65 2.69
CA LEU A 142 -18.75 16.77 3.08
C LEU A 142 -20.12 17.47 3.01
N ASN A 143 -21.08 16.87 2.32
CA ASN A 143 -22.48 17.28 2.39
C ASN A 143 -23.16 16.73 3.65
N GLN A 144 -22.74 15.54 4.10
CA GLN A 144 -23.33 14.83 5.25
C GLN A 144 -22.25 14.42 6.26
N LYS A 145 -21.93 15.33 7.19
CA LYS A 145 -20.85 15.13 8.18
C LYS A 145 -20.99 13.86 9.03
N ARG A 146 -22.20 13.51 9.46
CA ARG A 146 -22.46 12.31 10.30
C ARG A 146 -22.11 11.01 9.59
N LEU A 147 -22.43 10.91 8.30
CA LEU A 147 -22.17 9.71 7.49
C LEU A 147 -20.83 9.79 6.75
N LYS A 148 -20.13 10.92 6.84
CA LYS A 148 -18.92 11.24 6.08
C LYS A 148 -19.10 11.02 4.58
N LEU A 149 -20.22 11.50 4.04
CA LEU A 149 -20.54 11.45 2.61
C LEU A 149 -20.52 12.84 1.96
N GLY A 150 -20.07 12.89 0.71
CA GLY A 150 -20.15 14.05 -0.19
C GLY A 150 -21.04 13.75 -1.40
N ASN A 151 -21.45 14.81 -2.10
CA ASN A 151 -22.13 14.69 -3.38
C ASN A 151 -21.52 15.63 -4.40
N LEU A 152 -21.22 15.10 -5.58
CA LEU A 152 -20.75 15.84 -6.72
C LEU A 152 -21.72 15.70 -7.89
N GLU A 153 -21.84 16.75 -8.68
CA GLU A 153 -22.60 16.70 -9.93
C GLU A 153 -21.61 16.56 -11.10
N LEU A 154 -21.82 15.54 -11.93
CA LEU A 154 -21.04 15.27 -13.12
C LEU A 154 -21.87 15.67 -14.34
N ASN A 155 -21.37 16.64 -15.11
CA ASN A 155 -21.92 16.94 -16.42
C ASN A 155 -21.39 15.93 -17.42
N SER A 156 -22.24 15.26 -18.21
CA SER A 156 -21.82 14.30 -19.23
C SER A 156 -22.60 14.49 -20.53
N ARG A 157 -21.93 14.45 -21.68
CA ARG A 157 -22.59 14.60 -22.98
C ARG A 157 -21.94 13.70 -24.02
N ILE A 158 -22.77 13.06 -24.84
CA ILE A 158 -22.32 12.29 -26.00
C ILE A 158 -22.58 13.08 -27.28
N THR A 159 -21.58 13.16 -28.12
CA THR A 159 -21.63 13.87 -29.40
C THR A 159 -21.13 12.97 -30.54
N ARG A 160 -21.54 13.32 -31.75
CA ARG A 160 -21.05 12.74 -33.01
C ARG A 160 -20.72 13.86 -33.99
N ILE A 161 -19.83 13.61 -34.93
CA ILE A 161 -19.52 14.57 -36.00
C ILE A 161 -20.39 14.26 -37.22
N VAL A 162 -21.18 15.23 -37.68
CA VAL A 162 -21.98 15.16 -38.90
C VAL A 162 -21.68 16.39 -39.74
N ASP A 163 -21.24 16.21 -40.99
CA ASP A 163 -20.85 17.30 -41.90
C ASP A 163 -19.85 18.31 -41.29
N GLY A 164 -18.90 17.80 -40.49
CA GLY A 164 -17.90 18.62 -39.79
C GLY A 164 -18.43 19.42 -38.60
N ARG A 165 -19.67 19.17 -38.16
CA ARG A 165 -20.28 19.79 -36.98
C ARG A 165 -20.52 18.76 -35.89
N GLU A 166 -20.27 19.17 -34.65
CA GLU A 166 -20.56 18.35 -33.48
C GLU A 166 -22.07 18.40 -33.17
N VAL A 167 -22.72 17.24 -33.19
CA VAL A 167 -24.16 17.06 -32.96
C VAL A 167 -24.33 16.17 -31.73
N ALA A 168 -25.19 16.58 -30.80
CA ALA A 168 -25.46 15.80 -29.59
C ALA A 168 -26.27 14.53 -29.91
N VAL A 169 -25.90 13.43 -29.28
CA VAL A 169 -26.66 12.18 -29.28
C VAL A 169 -27.62 12.23 -28.09
N LEU A 170 -28.92 12.13 -28.35
CA LEU A 170 -29.96 12.33 -27.34
C LEU A 170 -30.53 11.00 -26.84
N SER A 171 -31.30 11.07 -25.76
CA SER A 171 -32.11 9.94 -25.29
C SER A 171 -33.23 9.59 -26.28
N PRO A 172 -33.88 8.41 -26.17
CA PRO A 172 -35.08 8.08 -26.94
C PRO A 172 -36.21 9.13 -26.77
N LEU A 173 -36.25 9.83 -25.63
CA LEU A 173 -37.19 10.90 -25.34
C LEU A 173 -36.75 12.27 -25.88
N LYS A 174 -35.62 12.33 -26.60
CA LYS A 174 -34.98 13.54 -27.11
C LYS A 174 -34.61 14.56 -26.04
N THR A 175 -34.38 14.10 -24.82
CA THR A 175 -33.86 14.92 -23.73
C THR A 175 -32.33 14.81 -23.66
N PRO A 176 -31.64 15.91 -23.34
CA PRO A 176 -30.25 15.83 -22.92
C PRO A 176 -30.18 15.07 -21.60
N LEU A 177 -29.32 14.05 -21.52
CA LEU A 177 -28.99 13.39 -20.27
C LEU A 177 -27.67 13.99 -19.80
N ASP A 178 -27.74 15.20 -19.24
CA ASP A 178 -26.53 16.01 -19.06
C ASP A 178 -25.95 15.95 -17.66
N LEU A 179 -26.70 15.51 -16.63
CA LEU A 179 -26.29 15.64 -15.23
C LEU A 179 -26.50 14.33 -14.46
N ALA A 180 -25.45 13.85 -13.79
CA ALA A 180 -25.52 12.74 -12.84
C ALA A 180 -24.99 13.17 -11.48
N GLN A 181 -25.65 12.73 -10.41
CA GLN A 181 -25.16 12.91 -9.05
C GLN A 181 -24.30 11.70 -8.66
N ILE A 182 -23.07 11.96 -8.23
CA ILE A 182 -22.14 10.96 -7.73
C ILE A 182 -21.96 11.18 -6.23
N THR A 183 -22.34 10.18 -5.44
CA THR A 183 -22.10 10.16 -4.00
C THR A 183 -20.69 9.66 -3.73
N THR A 184 -19.96 10.39 -2.89
CA THR A 184 -18.57 10.09 -2.53
C THR A 184 -18.49 9.70 -1.06
N ASP A 185 -17.61 8.75 -0.75
CA ASP A 185 -17.42 8.24 0.60
C ASP A 185 -16.03 8.59 1.13
N PHE A 186 -15.99 9.15 2.34
CA PHE A 186 -14.77 9.54 3.05
C PHE A 186 -14.43 8.56 4.18
N ASN A 187 -15.24 7.51 4.40
CA ASN A 187 -14.94 6.48 5.37
C ASN A 187 -13.80 5.57 4.87
N LYS A 188 -12.85 5.28 5.75
CA LYS A 188 -11.73 4.36 5.49
C LYS A 188 -11.73 3.23 6.51
N PRO A 189 -11.29 2.02 6.14
CA PRO A 189 -10.95 1.58 4.78
C PRO A 189 -12.20 1.40 3.89
N ALA A 190 -12.05 1.71 2.60
CA ALA A 190 -13.07 1.45 1.58
C ALA A 190 -13.12 -0.05 1.25
N LEU A 191 -14.28 -0.68 1.48
CA LEU A 191 -14.46 -2.13 1.38
C LEU A 191 -15.33 -2.50 0.18
N GLY A 192 -14.75 -3.26 -0.77
CA GLY A 192 -15.48 -3.92 -1.84
C GLY A 192 -15.96 -5.32 -1.44
N PHE A 193 -17.10 -5.77 -1.98
CA PHE A 193 -17.63 -7.10 -1.79
C PHE A 193 -18.16 -7.69 -3.11
N MET A 194 -17.59 -8.81 -3.53
CA MET A 194 -18.11 -9.63 -4.62
C MET A 194 -19.01 -10.70 -4.01
N ALA A 195 -20.32 -10.45 -4.04
CA ALA A 195 -21.34 -11.29 -3.43
C ALA A 195 -21.52 -12.64 -4.17
N PRO A 196 -21.96 -13.70 -3.45
CA PRO A 196 -22.31 -14.98 -4.07
C PRO A 196 -23.45 -14.82 -5.10
N ASP A 197 -23.69 -15.88 -5.91
CA ASP A 197 -24.60 -15.83 -7.06
C ASP A 197 -25.99 -15.27 -6.66
N PRO A 198 -26.50 -14.21 -7.32
CA PRO A 198 -27.82 -13.64 -7.04
C PRO A 198 -28.98 -14.64 -7.11
N LYS A 199 -28.82 -15.78 -7.78
CA LYS A 199 -29.84 -16.85 -7.79
C LYS A 199 -30.08 -17.43 -6.40
N ASP A 200 -29.02 -17.61 -5.60
CA ASP A 200 -29.13 -18.13 -4.23
C ASP A 200 -29.80 -17.09 -3.30
N LEU A 201 -29.68 -15.79 -3.63
CA LEU A 201 -30.43 -14.71 -2.97
C LEU A 201 -31.89 -14.65 -3.40
N LEU A 202 -32.19 -14.96 -4.66
CA LEU A 202 -33.54 -15.02 -5.19
C LEU A 202 -34.35 -16.17 -4.55
N ASP A 203 -33.74 -17.32 -4.32
CA ASP A 203 -34.40 -18.45 -3.66
C ASP A 203 -34.76 -18.12 -2.19
N ASN A 204 -33.83 -17.49 -1.46
CA ASN A 204 -34.11 -16.95 -0.11
C ASN A 204 -35.20 -15.87 -0.12
N TYR A 205 -35.17 -14.98 -1.12
CA TYR A 205 -36.21 -13.96 -1.31
C TYR A 205 -37.59 -14.60 -1.52
N LEU A 206 -37.68 -15.60 -2.40
CA LEU A 206 -38.92 -16.33 -2.67
C LEU A 206 -39.42 -17.05 -1.41
N GLN A 207 -38.51 -17.64 -0.63
CA GLN A 207 -38.85 -18.31 0.62
C GLN A 207 -39.40 -17.33 1.67
N LEU A 208 -38.76 -16.16 1.85
CA LEU A 208 -39.15 -15.13 2.83
C LEU A 208 -40.44 -14.41 2.44
N THR A 209 -40.63 -14.14 1.15
CA THR A 209 -41.87 -13.56 0.62
C THR A 209 -43.06 -14.52 0.85
N ASN A 210 -42.83 -15.83 0.74
CA ASN A 210 -43.85 -16.85 1.01
C ASN A 210 -44.27 -16.93 2.49
N VAL A 211 -43.47 -16.40 3.44
CA VAL A 211 -43.82 -16.34 4.87
C VAL A 211 -44.44 -14.99 5.26
N GLY A 212 -44.73 -14.11 4.30
CA GLY A 212 -45.43 -12.84 4.52
C GLY A 212 -44.54 -11.74 5.13
N VAL A 213 -43.22 -11.85 5.01
CA VAL A 213 -42.29 -10.77 5.35
C VAL A 213 -42.25 -9.78 4.20
N ASP A 214 -42.35 -8.48 4.50
CA ASP A 214 -42.18 -7.42 3.49
C ASP A 214 -40.67 -7.32 3.17
N VAL A 215 -40.26 -7.96 2.06
CA VAL A 215 -38.85 -8.09 1.71
C VAL A 215 -38.43 -6.90 0.85
N GLU A 216 -38.18 -5.74 1.48
CA GLU A 216 -37.12 -4.87 0.95
C GLU A 216 -35.83 -5.69 0.96
N MET A 217 -35.08 -5.74 -0.16
CA MET A 217 -33.97 -6.67 -0.41
C MET A 217 -33.12 -6.95 0.85
N ILE A 218 -33.34 -8.09 1.51
CA ILE A 218 -32.53 -8.47 2.66
C ILE A 218 -31.16 -8.88 2.12
N ASP A 219 -30.14 -8.09 2.49
CA ASP A 219 -28.75 -8.37 2.21
C ASP A 219 -28.37 -9.81 2.62
N SER A 220 -27.43 -10.41 1.86
CA SER A 220 -26.86 -11.71 2.22
C SER A 220 -26.31 -11.70 3.66
N VAL A 221 -26.26 -12.86 4.32
CA VAL A 221 -25.70 -12.96 5.69
C VAL A 221 -24.25 -12.44 5.69
N ALA A 222 -23.47 -12.75 4.66
CA ALA A 222 -22.12 -12.24 4.49
C ALA A 222 -22.07 -10.70 4.37
N LEU A 223 -22.96 -10.09 3.58
CA LEU A 223 -23.00 -8.62 3.46
C LEU A 223 -23.42 -7.95 4.78
N ARG A 224 -24.39 -8.53 5.51
CA ARG A 224 -24.78 -8.06 6.85
C ARG A 224 -23.64 -8.20 7.85
N MET A 225 -22.90 -9.31 7.80
CA MET A 225 -21.70 -9.53 8.62
C MET A 225 -20.67 -8.44 8.35
N LEU A 226 -20.35 -8.16 7.07
CA LEU A 226 -19.40 -7.10 6.72
C LEU A 226 -19.86 -5.72 7.20
N LYS A 227 -21.16 -5.40 7.07
CA LYS A 227 -21.72 -4.14 7.60
C LYS A 227 -21.59 -4.05 9.12
N SER A 228 -21.90 -5.13 9.85
CA SER A 228 -21.72 -5.20 11.31
C SER A 228 -20.25 -5.02 11.72
N ILE A 229 -19.31 -5.66 11.01
CA ILE A 229 -17.87 -5.49 11.31
C ILE A 229 -17.45 -4.04 11.09
N LYS A 230 -17.85 -3.42 9.97
CA LYS A 230 -17.47 -2.02 9.72
C LYS A 230 -18.07 -1.05 10.75
N ASP A 231 -19.29 -1.28 11.21
CA ASP A 231 -19.92 -0.48 12.27
C ASP A 231 -19.15 -0.61 13.59
N GLU A 232 -18.77 -1.82 13.98
CA GLU A 232 -17.96 -2.08 15.18
C GLU A 232 -16.56 -1.43 15.10
N GLN A 233 -15.94 -1.43 13.91
CA GLN A 233 -14.66 -0.77 13.65
C GLN A 233 -14.79 0.74 13.39
N GLN A 234 -16.00 1.32 13.49
CA GLN A 234 -16.28 2.74 13.21
C GLN A 234 -15.82 3.21 11.81
N ALA A 235 -15.81 2.28 10.84
CA ALA A 235 -15.29 2.47 9.48
C ALA A 235 -16.37 2.80 8.45
N GLY A 236 -17.53 3.32 8.90
CA GLY A 236 -18.74 3.56 8.08
C GLY A 236 -19.49 2.27 7.73
N ILE A 237 -20.75 2.34 7.29
CA ILE A 237 -21.54 1.13 6.96
C ILE A 237 -21.51 0.75 5.48
N ALA A 238 -20.90 1.58 4.63
CA ALA A 238 -20.90 1.38 3.18
C ALA A 238 -20.03 0.17 2.78
N VAL A 239 -20.59 -0.72 1.98
CA VAL A 239 -19.87 -1.83 1.35
C VAL A 239 -20.15 -1.74 -0.15
N PHE A 240 -19.09 -1.59 -0.94
CA PHE A 240 -19.19 -1.38 -2.38
C PHE A 240 -19.36 -2.71 -3.09
N VAL A 241 -20.46 -2.86 -3.84
CA VAL A 241 -20.76 -4.09 -4.60
C VAL A 241 -20.72 -3.77 -6.09
N PRO A 242 -20.12 -4.63 -6.92
CA PRO A 242 -20.07 -4.44 -8.37
C PRO A 242 -21.44 -4.11 -8.98
N GLN A 243 -21.47 -3.09 -9.84
CA GLN A 243 -22.66 -2.67 -10.59
C GLN A 243 -22.51 -3.04 -12.07
N GLY A 244 -23.54 -3.68 -12.65
CA GLY A 244 -23.53 -4.15 -14.03
C GLY A 244 -23.08 -5.60 -14.20
N GLY A 245 -23.07 -6.10 -15.45
CA GLY A 245 -22.81 -7.51 -15.75
C GLY A 245 -21.34 -7.93 -15.72
N GLU A 246 -20.40 -7.02 -15.99
CA GLU A 246 -18.96 -7.29 -16.02
C GLU A 246 -18.18 -6.13 -15.39
N ILE A 247 -17.17 -6.45 -14.58
CA ILE A 247 -16.26 -5.47 -13.99
C ILE A 247 -15.16 -5.18 -15.00
N THR A 248 -14.96 -3.90 -15.34
CA THR A 248 -13.85 -3.52 -16.22
C THR A 248 -12.52 -3.85 -15.55
N ALA A 249 -11.76 -4.78 -16.14
CA ALA A 249 -10.51 -5.29 -15.59
C ALA A 249 -9.33 -4.30 -15.78
N THR A 250 -9.36 -3.20 -15.03
CA THR A 250 -8.32 -2.16 -15.02
C THR A 250 -7.92 -1.81 -13.59
N SER A 251 -6.66 -1.37 -13.37
CA SER A 251 -6.21 -0.96 -12.03
C SER A 251 -7.07 0.16 -11.43
N THR A 252 -7.55 1.08 -12.26
CA THR A 252 -8.47 2.16 -11.91
C THR A 252 -9.81 1.69 -11.34
N ALA A 253 -10.27 0.48 -11.67
CA ALA A 253 -11.53 -0.06 -11.16
C ALA A 253 -11.43 -0.48 -9.68
N LEU A 254 -10.21 -0.78 -9.20
CA LEU A 254 -9.94 -1.16 -7.81
C LEU A 254 -9.23 -0.06 -7.01
N ASP A 255 -8.82 1.05 -7.65
CA ASP A 255 -8.02 2.10 -7.00
C ASP A 255 -8.73 2.70 -5.78
N ALA A 256 -10.05 2.91 -5.87
CA ALA A 256 -10.87 3.42 -4.78
C ALA A 256 -10.87 2.50 -3.54
N LEU A 257 -10.68 1.19 -3.71
CA LEU A 257 -10.77 0.20 -2.64
C LEU A 257 -9.44 0.06 -1.87
N ASP A 258 -9.55 -0.08 -0.55
CA ASP A 258 -8.46 -0.51 0.33
C ASP A 258 -8.56 -2.02 0.63
N GLN A 259 -9.78 -2.54 0.64
CA GLN A 259 -10.11 -3.92 0.96
C GLN A 259 -11.08 -4.52 -0.05
N LEU A 260 -10.98 -5.83 -0.28
CA LEU A 260 -11.89 -6.59 -1.12
C LEU A 260 -12.23 -7.92 -0.46
N VAL A 261 -13.52 -8.25 -0.38
CA VAL A 261 -14.01 -9.56 0.04
C VAL A 261 -14.60 -10.28 -1.18
N ILE A 262 -14.18 -11.52 -1.42
CA ILE A 262 -14.69 -12.36 -2.52
C ILE A 262 -15.42 -13.57 -1.94
N ALA A 263 -16.72 -13.61 -2.23
CA ALA A 263 -17.61 -14.75 -2.02
C ALA A 263 -18.25 -15.23 -3.34
N ASP A 264 -17.88 -14.63 -4.48
CA ASP A 264 -18.38 -15.02 -5.80
C ASP A 264 -17.45 -16.04 -6.49
N LYS A 265 -17.92 -17.28 -6.64
CA LYS A 265 -17.19 -18.33 -7.37
C LYS A 265 -16.96 -18.02 -8.85
N ARG A 266 -17.76 -17.14 -9.47
CA ARG A 266 -17.68 -16.84 -10.92
C ARG A 266 -16.42 -16.04 -11.29
N VAL A 267 -15.77 -15.40 -10.33
CA VAL A 267 -14.51 -14.67 -10.51
C VAL A 267 -13.43 -15.56 -11.14
N ILE A 268 -13.46 -16.88 -10.89
CA ILE A 268 -12.50 -17.84 -11.47
C ILE A 268 -12.55 -17.91 -13.00
N HIS A 269 -13.65 -17.46 -13.62
CA HIS A 269 -13.85 -17.44 -15.06
C HIS A 269 -13.37 -16.14 -15.72
N ASP A 270 -13.13 -15.08 -14.94
CA ASP A 270 -12.65 -13.79 -15.44
C ASP A 270 -11.12 -13.65 -15.23
N VAL A 271 -10.37 -14.04 -16.27
CA VAL A 271 -8.90 -14.03 -16.23
C VAL A 271 -8.34 -12.61 -16.09
N ALA A 272 -8.98 -11.62 -16.72
CA ALA A 272 -8.49 -10.25 -16.72
C ALA A 272 -8.71 -9.60 -15.35
N LEU A 273 -9.86 -9.84 -14.73
CA LEU A 273 -10.16 -9.38 -13.37
C LEU A 273 -9.26 -10.05 -12.34
N MET A 274 -9.02 -11.37 -12.44
CA MET A 274 -8.07 -12.07 -11.57
C MET A 274 -6.66 -11.46 -11.65
N ALA A 275 -6.16 -11.16 -12.84
CA ALA A 275 -4.86 -10.50 -13.00
C ALA A 275 -4.84 -9.10 -12.33
N THR A 276 -5.94 -8.36 -12.43
CA THR A 276 -6.08 -7.02 -11.82
C THR A 276 -6.17 -7.09 -10.30
N ILE A 277 -6.91 -8.06 -9.74
CA ILE A 277 -6.97 -8.31 -8.27
C ILE A 277 -5.59 -8.72 -7.76
N ARG A 278 -4.90 -9.65 -8.43
CA ARG A 278 -3.54 -10.08 -8.07
C ARG A 278 -2.58 -8.91 -8.00
N GLN A 279 -2.61 -8.03 -9.00
CA GLN A 279 -1.79 -6.81 -9.02
C GLN A 279 -2.16 -5.86 -7.89
N TRP A 280 -3.45 -5.66 -7.63
CA TRP A 280 -3.93 -4.80 -6.57
C TRP A 280 -3.48 -5.29 -5.18
N VAL A 281 -3.54 -6.60 -4.92
CA VAL A 281 -2.99 -7.21 -3.69
C VAL A 281 -1.49 -7.02 -3.59
N ALA A 282 -0.73 -7.32 -4.66
CA ALA A 282 0.73 -7.12 -4.67
C ALA A 282 1.13 -5.67 -4.32
N ASN A 283 0.27 -4.70 -4.66
CA ASN A 283 0.46 -3.27 -4.42
C ASN A 283 -0.06 -2.77 -3.06
N GLY A 284 -0.44 -3.67 -2.15
CA GLY A 284 -0.88 -3.32 -0.79
C GLY A 284 -2.37 -3.49 -0.55
N GLY A 285 -3.16 -3.93 -1.53
CA GLY A 285 -4.57 -4.24 -1.30
C GLY A 285 -4.74 -5.42 -0.34
N ARG A 286 -5.76 -5.38 0.53
CA ARG A 286 -6.08 -6.49 1.44
C ARG A 286 -7.27 -7.30 0.94
N LEU A 287 -7.04 -8.58 0.67
CA LEU A 287 -8.05 -9.48 0.11
C LEU A 287 -8.58 -10.43 1.20
N TRP A 288 -9.89 -10.68 1.22
CA TRP A 288 -10.48 -11.77 2.00
C TRP A 288 -11.25 -12.71 1.06
N ILE A 289 -10.83 -13.97 1.00
CA ILE A 289 -11.49 -15.02 0.23
C ILE A 289 -12.27 -15.93 1.18
N MET A 290 -13.58 -16.04 0.96
CA MET A 290 -14.47 -16.96 1.68
C MET A 290 -14.48 -18.32 0.96
N LEU A 291 -13.68 -19.26 1.47
CA LEU A 291 -13.45 -20.56 0.83
C LEU A 291 -14.67 -21.48 0.86
N ASN A 292 -15.59 -21.27 1.81
CA ASN A 292 -16.87 -21.99 1.82
C ASN A 292 -17.71 -21.70 0.56
N GLU A 293 -17.64 -20.48 0.03
CA GLU A 293 -18.39 -20.06 -1.16
C GLU A 293 -17.59 -20.26 -2.46
N THR A 294 -16.30 -19.94 -2.42
CA THR A 294 -15.46 -19.84 -3.63
C THR A 294 -14.70 -21.11 -3.98
N GLY A 295 -14.51 -22.02 -3.02
CA GLY A 295 -13.63 -23.16 -3.16
C GLY A 295 -12.14 -22.78 -3.14
N VAL A 296 -11.27 -23.79 -3.10
CA VAL A 296 -9.80 -23.60 -3.10
C VAL A 296 -9.24 -23.35 -4.51
N GLU A 297 -10.02 -23.65 -5.55
CA GLU A 297 -9.62 -23.50 -6.94
C GLU A 297 -9.43 -22.02 -7.31
N LEU A 298 -10.24 -21.13 -6.73
CA LEU A 298 -10.13 -19.69 -6.94
C LEU A 298 -8.75 -19.15 -6.51
N PRO A 299 -8.30 -19.31 -5.24
CA PRO A 299 -6.99 -18.83 -4.83
C PRO A 299 -5.83 -19.56 -5.52
N GLN A 300 -5.96 -20.86 -5.81
CA GLN A 300 -4.97 -21.60 -6.60
C GLN A 300 -4.77 -20.97 -7.99
N ARG A 301 -5.85 -20.56 -8.66
CA ARG A 301 -5.77 -19.89 -9.96
C ARG A 301 -5.34 -18.43 -9.85
N LEU A 302 -5.78 -17.74 -8.80
CA LEU A 302 -5.50 -16.33 -8.58
C LEU A 302 -4.03 -16.08 -8.22
N PHE A 303 -3.39 -16.96 -7.45
CA PHE A 303 -2.01 -16.78 -6.99
C PHE A 303 -1.03 -17.82 -7.53
N GLY A 304 -1.50 -18.91 -8.13
CA GLY A 304 -0.64 -19.96 -8.68
C GLY A 304 0.28 -20.56 -7.63
N ASP A 305 1.55 -20.75 -7.98
CA ASP A 305 2.57 -21.37 -7.12
C ASP A 305 3.01 -20.49 -5.92
N SER A 306 2.46 -19.27 -5.79
CA SER A 306 2.69 -18.40 -4.63
C SER A 306 1.88 -18.81 -3.39
N ILE A 307 0.92 -19.74 -3.55
CA ILE A 307 0.13 -20.31 -2.44
C ILE A 307 0.09 -21.84 -2.50
N SER A 308 0.31 -22.49 -1.35
CA SER A 308 0.17 -23.93 -1.17
C SER A 308 -1.10 -24.20 -0.34
N ILE A 309 -2.23 -24.36 -1.03
CA ILE A 309 -3.52 -24.66 -0.43
C ILE A 309 -4.18 -25.82 -1.17
N ALA A 310 -4.74 -26.79 -0.44
CA ALA A 310 -5.45 -27.94 -0.99
C ALA A 310 -6.77 -28.17 -0.25
N GLY A 311 -7.84 -28.45 -1.00
CA GLY A 311 -9.15 -28.78 -0.44
C GLY A 311 -9.23 -30.26 -0.12
N LEU A 312 -9.66 -30.59 1.10
CA LEU A 312 -9.89 -31.95 1.57
C LEU A 312 -11.39 -32.34 1.53
N GLY A 313 -12.27 -31.38 1.26
CA GLY A 313 -13.71 -31.56 1.15
C GLY A 313 -14.48 -30.46 1.86
N SER A 314 -15.73 -30.73 2.20
CA SER A 314 -16.53 -29.87 3.06
C SER A 314 -17.37 -30.69 4.03
N GLU A 315 -17.75 -30.07 5.14
CA GLU A 315 -18.57 -30.68 6.18
C GLU A 315 -19.73 -29.77 6.59
N HIS A 316 -20.73 -30.37 7.23
CA HIS A 316 -21.86 -29.67 7.83
C HIS A 316 -21.80 -29.88 9.34
N LEU A 317 -21.72 -28.79 10.09
CA LEU A 317 -21.49 -28.79 11.53
C LEU A 317 -22.72 -28.27 12.27
N SER A 318 -23.31 -29.11 13.12
CA SER A 318 -24.34 -28.68 14.10
C SER A 318 -23.72 -28.17 15.40
N GLN A 319 -22.44 -28.45 15.63
CA GLN A 319 -21.65 -27.92 16.74
C GLN A 319 -20.28 -27.52 16.21
N VAL A 320 -19.82 -26.34 16.59
CA VAL A 320 -18.56 -25.76 16.11
C VAL A 320 -17.72 -25.36 17.31
N GLU A 321 -16.52 -25.90 17.40
CA GLU A 321 -15.49 -25.49 18.35
C GLU A 321 -14.39 -24.75 17.59
N ILE A 322 -14.18 -23.48 17.93
CA ILE A 322 -13.17 -22.61 17.33
C ILE A 322 -12.02 -22.42 18.33
N ILE A 323 -10.83 -22.86 17.96
CA ILE A 323 -9.62 -22.77 18.78
C ILE A 323 -8.73 -21.65 18.23
N SER A 324 -8.39 -20.65 19.04
CA SER A 324 -7.41 -19.62 18.68
C SER A 324 -5.98 -20.13 18.85
N LYS A 325 -5.14 -19.94 17.82
CA LYS A 325 -3.70 -20.24 17.87
C LYS A 325 -2.84 -19.02 18.22
N HIS A 326 -3.39 -17.82 18.07
CA HIS A 326 -2.63 -16.58 18.18
C HIS A 326 -2.82 -15.87 19.52
N SER A 327 -4.05 -15.85 20.06
CA SER A 327 -4.40 -15.01 21.21
C SER A 327 -4.40 -15.75 22.57
N GLY A 328 -4.19 -17.07 22.56
CA GLY A 328 -4.28 -17.91 23.77
C GLY A 328 -5.67 -17.90 24.44
N GLN A 329 -6.69 -17.44 23.72
CA GLN A 329 -8.08 -17.42 24.17
C GLN A 329 -8.63 -18.84 24.33
N GLU A 330 -9.56 -19.02 25.27
CA GLU A 330 -10.25 -20.29 25.44
C GLU A 330 -11.05 -20.65 24.18
N PRO A 331 -11.16 -21.96 23.85
CA PRO A 331 -11.99 -22.41 22.73
C PRO A 331 -13.42 -21.92 22.85
N VAL A 332 -13.99 -21.45 21.74
CA VAL A 332 -15.38 -20.98 21.69
C VAL A 332 -16.24 -22.06 21.04
N VAL A 333 -17.28 -22.51 21.75
CA VAL A 333 -18.19 -23.57 21.29
C VAL A 333 -19.59 -23.02 21.06
N PHE A 334 -20.17 -23.35 19.91
CA PHE A 334 -21.54 -22.99 19.54
C PHE A 334 -22.31 -24.17 18.96
N ASP A 335 -23.60 -24.21 19.28
CA ASP A 335 -24.55 -25.18 18.74
C ASP A 335 -25.49 -24.48 17.74
N TYR A 336 -25.79 -25.17 16.65
CA TYR A 336 -26.64 -24.70 15.56
C TYR A 336 -27.76 -25.70 15.28
N ASP A 337 -29.00 -25.22 15.30
CA ASP A 337 -30.18 -26.03 14.94
C ASP A 337 -30.14 -26.47 13.47
N GLU A 338 -29.69 -25.56 12.60
CA GLU A 338 -29.40 -25.85 11.19
C GLU A 338 -27.88 -25.95 11.01
N PRO A 339 -27.35 -27.11 10.56
CA PRO A 339 -25.92 -27.28 10.36
C PRO A 339 -25.32 -26.22 9.42
N ILE A 340 -24.18 -25.66 9.82
CA ILE A 340 -23.46 -24.67 9.02
C ILE A 340 -22.41 -25.35 8.15
N HIS A 341 -22.08 -24.74 7.00
CA HIS A 341 -21.07 -25.27 6.08
C HIS A 341 -19.65 -24.85 6.47
N ASN A 342 -18.72 -25.79 6.38
CA ASN A 342 -17.29 -25.57 6.58
C ASN A 342 -16.47 -26.21 5.45
N ALA A 343 -15.52 -25.46 4.87
CA ALA A 343 -14.56 -25.99 3.92
C ALA A 343 -13.35 -26.59 4.66
N ILE A 344 -13.00 -27.85 4.38
CA ILE A 344 -11.83 -28.48 4.99
C ILE A 344 -10.63 -28.26 4.09
N VAL A 345 -9.60 -27.59 4.60
CA VAL A 345 -8.42 -27.22 3.81
C VAL A 345 -7.13 -27.58 4.52
N TYR A 346 -6.14 -27.94 3.72
CA TYR A 346 -4.73 -27.98 4.10
C TYR A 346 -4.03 -26.76 3.51
N ALA A 347 -3.24 -26.06 4.32
CA ALA A 347 -2.49 -24.89 3.89
C ALA A 347 -1.08 -24.91 4.49
N GLU A 348 -0.07 -24.62 3.68
CA GLU A 348 1.33 -24.49 4.10
C GLU A 348 1.81 -23.05 3.96
N ASP A 349 2.84 -22.68 4.71
CA ASP A 349 3.44 -21.34 4.68
C ASP A 349 2.43 -20.21 4.90
N VAL A 350 1.45 -20.46 5.78
CA VAL A 350 0.40 -19.52 6.21
C VAL A 350 0.44 -19.32 7.72
N GLU A 351 -0.10 -18.19 8.16
CA GLU A 351 -0.29 -17.88 9.58
C GLU A 351 -1.71 -18.26 10.00
N VAL A 352 -1.86 -19.39 10.69
CA VAL A 352 -3.17 -19.89 11.15
C VAL A 352 -3.60 -19.12 12.40
N TYR A 353 -4.76 -18.48 12.33
CA TYR A 353 -5.36 -17.75 13.45
C TYR A 353 -6.31 -18.64 14.25
N HIS A 354 -7.18 -19.37 13.53
CA HIS A 354 -8.20 -20.21 14.14
C HIS A 354 -8.20 -21.59 13.50
N GLU A 355 -8.47 -22.60 14.32
CA GLU A 355 -8.73 -23.98 13.90
C GLU A 355 -10.15 -24.42 14.27
N VAL A 356 -10.72 -25.28 13.43
CA VAL A 356 -11.96 -26.03 13.69
C VAL A 356 -11.64 -27.50 13.45
N ASN A 357 -11.94 -28.37 14.41
CA ASN A 357 -11.65 -29.81 14.34
C ASN A 357 -10.17 -30.13 13.99
N GLY A 358 -9.23 -29.30 14.47
CA GLY A 358 -7.79 -29.45 14.20
C GLY A 358 -7.35 -29.08 12.78
N MET A 359 -8.23 -28.49 11.97
CA MET A 359 -7.93 -28.00 10.63
C MET A 359 -7.96 -26.46 10.59
N PRO A 360 -7.13 -25.80 9.76
CA PRO A 360 -7.14 -24.34 9.62
C PRO A 360 -8.52 -23.83 9.22
N SER A 361 -9.11 -22.97 10.06
CA SER A 361 -10.42 -22.38 9.82
C SER A 361 -10.34 -20.95 9.29
N SER A 362 -9.39 -20.17 9.82
CA SER A 362 -9.02 -18.87 9.26
C SER A 362 -7.52 -18.63 9.36
N PHE A 363 -6.92 -18.16 8.28
CA PHE A 363 -5.47 -18.01 8.18
C PHE A 363 -5.10 -16.90 7.20
N TRP A 364 -3.90 -16.35 7.40
CA TRP A 364 -3.37 -15.24 6.60
C TRP A 364 -2.19 -15.68 5.74
N LYS A 365 -2.11 -15.09 4.55
CA LYS A 365 -0.97 -15.20 3.64
C LYS A 365 -0.53 -13.80 3.19
N LYS A 366 0.75 -13.50 3.32
CA LYS A 366 1.36 -12.29 2.74
C LYS A 366 1.57 -12.48 1.23
N TYR A 367 1.36 -11.43 0.44
CA TYR A 367 1.53 -11.44 -1.02
C TYR A 367 1.90 -10.05 -1.54
N GLY A 368 3.12 -9.88 -2.08
CA GLY A 368 3.70 -8.55 -2.30
C GLY A 368 3.63 -7.66 -1.05
N ASN A 369 3.09 -6.46 -1.19
CA ASN A 369 2.87 -5.52 -0.07
C ASN A 369 1.50 -5.69 0.60
N GLY A 370 0.66 -6.60 0.08
CA GLY A 370 -0.67 -6.87 0.60
C GLY A 370 -0.76 -8.16 1.40
N GLU A 371 -1.97 -8.46 1.82
CA GLU A 371 -2.28 -9.66 2.60
C GLU A 371 -3.60 -10.27 2.11
N VAL A 372 -3.68 -11.59 2.25
CA VAL A 372 -4.85 -12.38 1.92
C VAL A 372 -5.32 -13.13 3.16
N LEU A 373 -6.55 -12.85 3.59
CA LEU A 373 -7.28 -13.61 4.60
C LEU A 373 -8.10 -14.70 3.94
N PHE A 374 -8.03 -15.90 4.49
CA PHE A 374 -8.87 -17.02 4.11
C PHE A 374 -9.77 -17.38 5.29
N THR A 375 -11.05 -17.62 5.01
CA THR A 375 -12.00 -18.20 5.99
C THR A 375 -12.72 -19.39 5.38
N THR A 376 -12.96 -20.41 6.19
CA THR A 376 -13.56 -21.68 5.76
C THR A 376 -14.96 -21.90 6.29
N LEU A 377 -15.33 -21.25 7.40
CA LEU A 377 -16.68 -21.26 7.94
C LEU A 377 -17.56 -20.28 7.15
N GLU A 378 -18.81 -20.66 6.90
CA GLU A 378 -19.82 -19.72 6.44
C GLU A 378 -20.08 -18.60 7.47
N ALA A 379 -20.66 -17.48 7.03
CA ALA A 379 -20.83 -16.28 7.86
C ALA A 379 -21.60 -16.52 9.18
N ARG A 380 -22.52 -17.51 9.25
CA ARG A 380 -23.23 -17.89 10.49
C ARG A 380 -22.30 -18.52 11.54
N GLY A 381 -21.18 -19.12 11.12
CA GLY A 381 -20.13 -19.63 12.01
C GLY A 381 -19.32 -18.53 12.71
N LEU A 382 -19.46 -17.29 12.25
CA LEU A 382 -18.68 -16.12 12.71
C LEU A 382 -19.57 -15.02 13.31
N THR A 383 -20.89 -15.19 13.27
CA THR A 383 -21.87 -14.19 13.73
C THR A 383 -23.08 -14.83 14.39
N LEU A 384 -23.81 -14.04 15.18
CA LEU A 384 -25.10 -14.43 15.75
C LEU A 384 -26.18 -13.39 15.41
N PRO A 385 -27.44 -13.81 15.19
CA PRO A 385 -28.55 -12.87 15.11
C PRO A 385 -28.67 -12.06 16.39
N LYS A 386 -28.78 -10.73 16.27
CA LYS A 386 -28.98 -9.87 17.43
C LYS A 386 -30.38 -10.09 18.01
N PRO A 387 -30.52 -10.43 19.31
CA PRO A 387 -31.83 -10.64 19.91
C PRO A 387 -32.74 -9.42 19.73
N PHE A 388 -33.99 -9.67 19.33
CA PHE A 388 -35.03 -8.64 19.17
C PHE A 388 -34.74 -7.54 18.12
N SER A 389 -33.78 -7.74 17.20
CA SER A 389 -33.54 -6.80 16.11
C SER A 389 -34.61 -6.92 15.03
N THR A 390 -35.24 -5.79 14.66
CA THR A 390 -36.17 -5.70 13.53
C THR A 390 -35.47 -5.54 12.17
N ALA A 391 -34.17 -5.27 12.18
CA ALA A 391 -33.35 -5.04 10.98
C ALA A 391 -32.46 -6.25 10.61
N ASN A 392 -32.66 -7.40 11.27
CA ASN A 392 -31.83 -8.60 11.10
C ASN A 392 -30.32 -8.34 11.31
N GLU A 393 -29.99 -7.46 12.26
CA GLU A 393 -28.61 -7.14 12.63
C GLU A 393 -27.89 -8.36 13.21
N LEU A 394 -26.57 -8.42 12.99
CA LEU A 394 -25.70 -9.50 13.48
C LEU A 394 -24.75 -8.98 14.55
N LEU A 395 -24.54 -9.79 15.60
CA LEU A 395 -23.48 -9.66 16.58
C LEU A 395 -22.26 -10.45 16.11
N LEU A 396 -21.07 -9.87 16.28
CA LEU A 396 -19.81 -10.54 15.92
C LEU A 396 -19.41 -11.53 17.01
N LEU A 397 -18.90 -12.68 16.61
CA LEU A 397 -18.23 -13.60 17.53
C LEU A 397 -16.78 -13.16 17.74
N VAL A 398 -16.20 -13.52 18.90
CA VAL A 398 -14.81 -13.16 19.26
C VAL A 398 -13.78 -13.52 18.16
N PRO A 399 -13.85 -14.70 17.50
CA PRO A 399 -12.94 -15.02 16.40
C PRO A 399 -13.01 -14.02 15.24
N LEU A 400 -14.21 -13.51 14.93
CA LEU A 400 -14.39 -12.51 13.88
C LEU A 400 -13.90 -11.13 14.30
N GLN A 401 -14.07 -10.76 15.58
CA GLN A 401 -13.52 -9.52 16.14
C GLN A 401 -11.99 -9.53 16.06
N ASP A 402 -11.34 -10.65 16.38
CA ASP A 402 -9.89 -10.82 16.29
C ASP A 402 -9.39 -10.66 14.84
N LEU A 403 -10.05 -11.31 13.88
CA LEU A 403 -9.74 -11.13 12.46
C LEU A 403 -9.96 -9.69 11.99
N ALA A 404 -11.02 -9.03 12.47
CA ALA A 404 -11.36 -7.66 12.10
C ALA A 404 -10.28 -6.66 12.55
N LEU A 405 -9.69 -6.85 13.74
CA LEU A 405 -8.61 -6.00 14.23
C LEU A 405 -7.43 -5.94 13.25
N ARG A 406 -7.04 -7.07 12.66
CA ARG A 406 -5.98 -7.08 11.62
C ARG A 406 -6.51 -6.62 10.28
N PHE A 407 -7.69 -7.08 9.86
CA PHE A 407 -8.23 -6.78 8.53
C PHE A 407 -8.48 -5.28 8.32
N PHE A 408 -8.86 -4.53 9.36
CA PHE A 408 -9.13 -3.09 9.29
C PHE A 408 -7.94 -2.18 9.58
N LYS A 409 -6.76 -2.74 9.91
CA LYS A 409 -5.53 -1.93 10.00
C LYS A 409 -5.21 -1.24 8.67
N PRO A 410 -4.69 0.00 8.66
CA PRO A 410 -4.24 0.66 7.44
C PRO A 410 -3.28 -0.24 6.64
N THR A 411 -3.53 -0.34 5.33
CA THR A 411 -2.70 -1.12 4.42
C THR A 411 -1.49 -0.34 3.94
N GLU A 412 -0.38 -1.02 3.64
CA GLU A 412 0.85 -0.42 3.10
C GLU A 412 0.77 -0.04 1.61
N LYS A 413 -0.35 0.57 1.17
CA LYS A 413 -0.50 1.00 -0.22
C LYS A 413 0.54 2.10 -0.48
N ALA A 414 1.64 1.77 -1.16
CA ALA A 414 2.68 2.73 -1.50
C ALA A 414 2.06 3.97 -2.18
N MET A 415 2.41 5.18 -1.72
CA MET A 415 1.90 6.48 -2.16
C MET A 415 0.51 6.88 -1.63
N THR A 416 0.18 6.53 -0.38
CA THR A 416 -1.08 6.97 0.27
C THR A 416 -1.30 8.49 0.24
N ASP A 417 -0.24 9.32 0.30
CA ASP A 417 -0.30 10.81 0.30
C ASP A 417 -1.18 11.39 -0.80
N VAL A 418 -1.03 10.90 -2.03
CA VAL A 418 -1.73 11.46 -3.19
C VAL A 418 -3.25 11.31 -3.04
N SER A 419 -3.68 10.32 -2.25
CA SER A 419 -5.07 10.02 -1.95
C SER A 419 -5.61 10.64 -0.66
N VAL A 420 -4.79 11.38 0.10
CA VAL A 420 -5.23 12.06 1.32
C VAL A 420 -5.82 13.42 1.02
N THR A 421 -7.03 13.64 1.51
CA THR A 421 -7.76 14.91 1.33
C THR A 421 -7.22 15.99 2.25
N GLN A 422 -7.43 17.26 1.87
CA GLN A 422 -7.07 18.39 2.74
C GLN A 422 -7.76 18.31 4.10
N MET A 423 -9.00 17.81 4.14
CA MET A 423 -9.77 17.62 5.37
C MET A 423 -9.15 16.55 6.28
N GLU A 424 -8.68 15.43 5.71
CA GLU A 424 -7.99 14.39 6.47
C GLU A 424 -6.66 14.90 7.02
N LEU A 425 -5.88 15.60 6.20
CA LEU A 425 -4.62 16.20 6.63
C LEU A 425 -4.85 17.19 7.80
N ALA A 426 -5.88 18.03 7.69
CA ALA A 426 -6.28 18.93 8.77
C ALA A 426 -6.73 18.17 10.03
N ALA A 427 -7.44 17.04 9.89
CA ALA A 427 -7.88 16.22 11.03
C ALA A 427 -6.71 15.51 11.76
N MET A 428 -5.57 15.34 11.09
CA MET A 428 -4.34 14.79 11.67
C MET A 428 -3.38 15.87 12.19
N THR A 429 -3.64 17.16 11.93
CA THR A 429 -2.72 18.25 12.29
C THR A 429 -3.22 18.96 13.55
N PRO A 430 -2.53 18.81 14.70
CA PRO A 430 -2.90 19.54 15.91
C PRO A 430 -2.55 21.03 15.80
N GLU A 431 -3.20 21.88 16.59
CA GLU A 431 -2.79 23.28 16.73
C GLU A 431 -1.42 23.40 17.41
N ASP A 432 -0.62 24.39 16.99
CA ASP A 432 0.73 24.60 17.52
C ASP A 432 0.71 24.81 19.05
N GLY A 433 1.39 23.91 19.77
CA GLY A 433 1.52 23.96 21.23
C GLY A 433 0.42 23.23 22.02
N ASP A 434 -0.56 22.58 21.35
CA ASP A 434 -1.53 21.73 22.04
C ASP A 434 -0.88 20.41 22.53
N GLN A 435 -1.13 20.09 23.80
CA GLN A 435 -0.64 18.90 24.49
C GLN A 435 -1.79 18.02 25.02
N SER A 436 -3.02 18.28 24.61
CA SER A 436 -4.17 17.42 24.94
C SER A 436 -4.00 15.99 24.42
N ASP A 437 -4.69 15.03 25.03
CA ASP A 437 -4.70 13.63 24.57
C ASP A 437 -5.18 13.54 23.11
N VAL A 438 -6.15 14.38 22.72
CA VAL A 438 -6.63 14.48 21.34
C VAL A 438 -5.54 14.97 20.39
N ALA A 439 -4.75 15.97 20.77
CA ALA A 439 -3.61 16.42 19.99
C ALA A 439 -2.51 15.34 19.90
N GLN A 440 -2.36 14.50 20.94
CA GLN A 440 -1.47 13.36 20.90
C GLN A 440 -1.97 12.29 19.92
N ASP A 441 -3.26 11.96 19.93
CA ASP A 441 -3.88 11.05 18.95
C ASP A 441 -3.73 11.57 17.51
N MET A 442 -3.91 12.88 17.30
CA MET A 442 -3.67 13.53 16.00
C MET A 442 -2.21 13.39 15.54
N ARG A 443 -1.24 13.60 16.45
CA ARG A 443 0.19 13.41 16.15
C ARG A 443 0.49 11.95 15.78
N ILE A 444 -0.03 10.99 16.54
CA ILE A 444 0.13 9.55 16.25
C ILE A 444 -0.46 9.21 14.87
N ALA A 445 -1.64 9.76 14.54
CA ALA A 445 -2.26 9.58 13.24
C ALA A 445 -1.43 10.20 12.10
N MET A 446 -0.89 11.41 12.29
CA MET A 446 0.02 12.06 11.33
C MET A 446 1.33 11.28 11.15
N GLU A 447 1.90 10.76 12.24
CA GLU A 447 3.11 9.92 12.18
C GLU A 447 2.82 8.61 11.45
N THR A 448 1.67 7.97 11.71
CA THR A 448 1.22 6.77 11.00
C THR A 448 1.06 7.04 9.51
N TYR A 449 0.44 8.17 9.16
CA TYR A 449 0.31 8.62 7.78
C TYR A 449 1.68 8.76 7.08
N ARG A 450 2.60 9.53 7.69
CA ARG A 450 3.96 9.71 7.15
C ARG A 450 4.70 8.38 7.00
N GLY A 451 4.52 7.44 7.92
CA GLY A 451 5.14 6.11 7.84
C GLY A 451 4.59 5.20 6.73
N THR A 452 3.41 5.50 6.17
CA THR A 452 2.80 4.75 5.05
C THR A 452 2.95 5.44 3.70
N SER A 453 3.15 6.77 3.70
CA SER A 453 3.43 7.56 2.51
C SER A 453 4.89 7.42 2.07
N ARG A 454 5.16 7.72 0.79
CA ARG A 454 6.51 7.76 0.20
C ARG A 454 6.73 8.94 -0.74
N VAL A 455 5.78 9.88 -0.74
CA VAL A 455 5.69 10.93 -1.76
C VAL A 455 6.78 11.98 -1.55
N ASP A 456 6.99 12.38 -0.31
CA ASP A 456 7.99 13.38 0.05
C ASP A 456 9.41 12.87 -0.28
N GLU A 457 9.74 11.62 0.08
CA GLU A 457 11.05 11.02 -0.20
C GLU A 457 11.31 10.89 -1.70
N MET A 458 10.28 10.50 -2.46
CA MET A 458 10.38 10.40 -3.92
C MET A 458 10.52 11.78 -4.58
N SER A 459 9.78 12.77 -4.07
CA SER A 459 9.87 14.16 -4.54
C SER A 459 11.25 14.74 -4.28
N GLU A 460 11.79 14.58 -3.06
CA GLU A 460 13.15 15.01 -2.71
C GLU A 460 14.21 14.33 -3.58
N TYR A 461 14.09 13.01 -3.81
CA TYR A 461 14.96 12.27 -4.71
C TYR A 461 14.94 12.84 -6.13
N LEU A 462 13.75 13.12 -6.68
CA LEU A 462 13.62 13.67 -8.03
C LEU A 462 14.14 15.11 -8.13
N VAL A 463 13.86 15.96 -7.14
CA VAL A 463 14.36 17.34 -7.11
C VAL A 463 15.89 17.34 -7.10
N SER A 464 16.53 16.40 -6.40
CA SER A 464 18.00 16.25 -6.44
C SER A 464 18.53 15.90 -7.83
N LYS A 465 17.77 15.14 -8.63
CA LYS A 465 18.14 14.68 -9.99
C LYS A 465 17.87 15.72 -11.08
N VAL A 466 16.86 16.55 -10.91
CA VAL A 466 16.51 17.64 -11.85
C VAL A 466 17.33 18.92 -11.55
N GLY A 467 18.01 18.97 -10.40
CA GLY A 467 18.86 20.09 -9.97
C GLY A 467 20.08 20.35 -10.86
N PHE A 468 20.58 21.58 -10.79
CA PHE A 468 21.75 22.05 -11.56
C PHE A 468 22.94 21.09 -11.42
N GLU A 469 23.56 20.70 -12.53
CA GLU A 469 24.83 19.97 -12.53
C GLU A 469 25.90 20.88 -11.88
N ILE A 470 26.12 20.71 -10.58
CA ILE A 470 27.16 21.44 -9.85
C ILE A 470 28.50 20.93 -10.37
N VAL A 471 29.40 21.85 -10.73
CA VAL A 471 30.76 21.51 -11.18
C VAL A 471 31.38 20.54 -10.17
N ALA A 472 31.78 19.35 -10.64
CA ALA A 472 32.32 18.29 -9.80
C ALA A 472 33.38 18.83 -8.85
N ARG A 473 33.32 18.40 -7.57
CA ARG A 473 34.26 18.85 -6.52
C ARG A 473 35.71 18.62 -6.92
N GLU A 474 35.97 17.56 -7.68
CA GLU A 474 37.28 17.21 -8.24
C GLU A 474 37.78 18.25 -9.24
N HIS A 475 36.92 18.73 -10.15
CA HIS A 475 37.27 19.76 -11.12
C HIS A 475 37.62 21.07 -10.41
N ILE A 476 36.83 21.46 -9.40
CA ILE A 476 37.12 22.63 -8.57
C ILE A 476 38.46 22.46 -7.82
N ALA A 477 38.71 21.28 -7.24
CA ALA A 477 39.96 20.98 -6.56
C ALA A 477 41.17 21.02 -7.50
N VAL A 478 41.05 20.51 -8.73
CA VAL A 478 42.10 20.57 -9.76
C VAL A 478 42.38 22.02 -10.16
N VAL A 479 41.34 22.84 -10.38
CA VAL A 479 41.49 24.26 -10.72
C VAL A 479 42.19 25.03 -9.62
N PHE A 480 41.78 24.85 -8.36
CA PHE A 480 42.45 25.48 -7.21
C PHE A 480 43.86 24.93 -6.97
N GLY A 481 44.09 23.63 -7.19
CA GLY A 481 45.40 22.99 -7.10
C GLY A 481 46.38 23.56 -8.14
N LEU A 482 45.94 23.70 -9.39
CA LEU A 482 46.71 24.35 -10.45
C LEU A 482 46.98 25.82 -10.12
N PHE A 483 45.97 26.57 -9.65
CA PHE A 483 46.16 27.94 -9.19
C PHE A 483 47.23 28.04 -8.09
N PHE A 484 47.20 27.15 -7.10
CA PHE A 484 48.18 27.12 -6.03
C PHE A 484 49.58 26.77 -6.54
N LEU A 485 49.71 25.78 -7.43
CA LEU A 485 50.99 25.43 -8.06
C LEU A 485 51.56 26.59 -8.89
N PHE A 486 50.72 27.30 -9.65
CA PHE A 486 51.15 28.48 -10.41
C PHE A 486 51.57 29.61 -9.48
N LEU A 487 50.82 29.88 -8.41
CA LEU A 487 51.13 30.90 -7.41
C LEU A 487 52.47 30.61 -6.69
N CYS A 488 52.67 29.38 -6.22
CA CYS A 488 53.92 28.95 -5.59
C CYS A 488 55.08 28.96 -6.59
N GLY A 489 54.88 28.46 -7.81
CA GLY A 489 55.90 28.44 -8.85
C GLY A 489 56.37 29.84 -9.24
N THR A 490 55.43 30.76 -9.50
CA THR A 490 55.77 32.17 -9.77
C THR A 490 56.38 32.86 -8.56
N GLY A 491 55.91 32.57 -7.35
CA GLY A 491 56.50 33.06 -6.10
C GLY A 491 57.96 32.64 -5.95
N VAL A 492 58.30 31.36 -6.17
CA VAL A 492 59.68 30.86 -6.10
C VAL A 492 60.56 31.47 -7.18
N VAL A 493 60.06 31.62 -8.41
CA VAL A 493 60.79 32.24 -9.52
C VAL A 493 61.06 33.73 -9.24
N LEU A 494 60.08 34.47 -8.74
CA LEU A 494 60.21 35.89 -8.40
C LEU A 494 61.08 36.11 -7.16
N TYR A 495 61.02 35.21 -6.18
CA TYR A 495 61.93 35.19 -5.03
C TYR A 495 63.38 35.00 -5.47
N ARG A 496 63.66 34.02 -6.35
CA ARG A 496 65.00 33.82 -6.92
C ARG A 496 65.49 35.01 -7.74
N LYS A 497 64.59 35.81 -8.30
CA LYS A 497 64.90 37.03 -9.07
C LYS A 497 64.93 38.31 -8.20
N GLY A 498 64.69 38.22 -6.89
CA GLY A 498 64.71 39.36 -5.97
C GLY A 498 63.58 40.38 -6.17
N ARG A 499 62.51 40.03 -6.91
CA ARG A 499 61.40 40.93 -7.23
C ARG A 499 60.07 40.40 -6.74
N LEU A 500 59.99 40.09 -5.45
CA LEU A 500 58.74 39.66 -4.79
C LEU A 500 57.63 40.70 -4.85
N GLU A 501 57.98 41.99 -5.00
CA GLU A 501 57.04 43.10 -5.19
C GLU A 501 56.07 42.90 -6.37
N LEU A 502 56.47 42.18 -7.43
CA LEU A 502 55.60 41.87 -8.56
C LEU A 502 54.47 40.88 -8.20
N MET A 503 54.61 40.15 -7.09
CA MET A 503 53.58 39.22 -6.62
C MET A 503 52.27 39.94 -6.25
N LEU A 504 52.37 41.23 -5.87
CA LEU A 504 51.24 42.11 -5.56
C LEU A 504 50.33 42.37 -6.78
N LEU A 505 50.86 42.19 -8.00
CA LEU A 505 50.12 42.36 -9.25
C LEU A 505 49.78 41.01 -9.90
N VAL A 506 50.68 40.03 -9.79
CA VAL A 506 50.49 38.68 -10.34
C VAL A 506 49.38 37.91 -9.61
N ALA A 507 49.30 37.99 -8.28
CA ALA A 507 48.30 37.24 -7.52
C ALA A 507 46.86 37.69 -7.84
N PRO A 508 46.51 38.99 -7.84
CA PRO A 508 45.19 39.45 -8.28
C PRO A 508 44.89 39.06 -9.74
N GLY A 509 45.88 39.11 -10.63
CA GLY A 509 45.71 38.72 -12.04
C GLY A 509 45.35 37.23 -12.19
N LEU A 510 46.02 36.35 -11.47
CA LEU A 510 45.68 34.91 -11.44
C LEU A 510 44.30 34.66 -10.84
N VAL A 511 43.93 35.36 -9.77
CA VAL A 511 42.59 35.26 -9.17
C VAL A 511 41.53 35.67 -10.18
N LEU A 512 41.74 36.77 -10.91
CA LEU A 512 40.78 37.26 -11.91
C LEU A 512 40.61 36.22 -13.04
N ILE A 513 41.70 35.62 -13.52
CA ILE A 513 41.65 34.54 -14.53
C ILE A 513 40.83 33.34 -14.03
N VAL A 514 41.09 32.87 -12.80
CA VAL A 514 40.35 31.74 -12.22
C VAL A 514 38.88 32.09 -12.00
N CYS A 515 38.57 33.28 -11.49
CA CYS A 515 37.20 33.75 -11.32
C CYS A 515 36.46 33.85 -12.67
N THR A 516 37.09 34.40 -13.70
CA THR A 516 36.51 34.48 -15.05
C THR A 516 36.30 33.09 -15.64
N TYR A 517 37.26 32.18 -15.50
CA TYR A 517 37.12 30.79 -15.94
C TYR A 517 35.96 30.09 -15.24
N LEU A 518 35.88 30.15 -13.91
CA LEU A 518 34.78 29.55 -13.13
C LEU A 518 33.43 30.19 -13.45
N TYR A 519 33.38 31.50 -13.72
CA TYR A 519 32.17 32.18 -14.19
C TYR A 519 31.71 31.62 -15.54
N PHE A 520 32.61 31.50 -16.52
CA PHE A 520 32.27 30.93 -17.83
C PHE A 520 31.88 29.46 -17.76
N VAL A 521 32.57 28.64 -16.95
CA VAL A 521 32.19 27.24 -16.71
C VAL A 521 30.81 27.16 -16.06
N GLY A 522 30.53 28.00 -15.07
CA GLY A 522 29.22 28.06 -14.41
C GLY A 522 28.10 28.53 -15.34
N VAL A 523 28.35 29.51 -16.21
CA VAL A 523 27.37 29.98 -17.21
C VAL A 523 27.15 28.92 -18.30
N ALA A 524 28.22 28.29 -18.81
CA ALA A 524 28.13 27.25 -19.82
C ALA A 524 27.33 26.03 -19.32
N LYS A 525 27.52 25.63 -18.06
CA LYS A 525 26.76 24.53 -17.42
C LYS A 525 25.33 24.91 -17.01
N ARG A 526 24.98 26.21 -16.96
CA ARG A 526 23.60 26.68 -16.74
C ARG A 526 22.75 26.69 -18.02
N HIS A 527 23.36 26.79 -19.19
CA HIS A 527 22.68 26.82 -20.49
C HIS A 527 22.52 25.43 -21.14
N THR A 528 22.74 24.35 -20.39
CA THR A 528 22.69 22.96 -20.88
C THR A 528 21.57 22.14 -20.24
N LEU A 529 20.54 22.77 -19.67
CA LEU A 529 19.36 22.02 -19.22
C LEU A 529 18.52 21.68 -20.45
N GLU A 530 18.90 20.59 -21.12
CA GLU A 530 18.06 19.89 -22.08
C GLU A 530 16.71 19.56 -21.41
N ASN A 531 15.63 19.49 -22.21
CA ASN A 531 14.35 19.04 -21.68
C ASN A 531 14.52 17.65 -21.04
N LEU A 532 14.04 17.49 -19.81
CA LEU A 532 14.38 16.37 -18.94
C LEU A 532 13.12 15.72 -18.38
N MET A 533 13.08 14.40 -18.45
CA MET A 533 12.10 13.58 -17.76
C MET A 533 12.83 12.71 -16.73
N ALA A 534 12.65 13.01 -15.46
CA ALA A 534 13.16 12.21 -14.35
C ALA A 534 12.08 11.26 -13.82
N SER A 535 12.42 10.04 -13.43
CA SER A 535 11.50 9.15 -12.72
C SER A 535 12.17 8.29 -11.66
N ILE A 536 11.46 8.06 -10.55
CA ILE A 536 11.79 7.03 -9.57
C ILE A 536 10.67 6.00 -9.57
N GLN A 537 11.04 4.75 -9.85
CA GLN A 537 10.12 3.64 -10.01
C GLN A 537 10.27 2.66 -8.86
N PHE A 538 9.14 2.16 -8.40
CA PHE A 538 9.01 1.17 -7.35
C PHE A 538 8.25 -0.03 -7.89
N ILE A 539 8.92 -1.17 -7.94
CA ILE A 539 8.43 -2.38 -8.60
C ILE A 539 8.28 -3.47 -7.54
N ASN A 540 7.05 -3.95 -7.33
CA ASN A 540 6.79 -5.10 -6.45
C ASN A 540 6.71 -6.35 -7.32
N ALA A 541 7.81 -7.09 -7.39
CA ALA A 541 7.86 -8.35 -8.11
C ALA A 541 7.45 -9.49 -7.17
N GLU A 542 6.56 -10.36 -7.62
CA GLU A 542 6.23 -11.61 -6.92
C GLU A 542 6.89 -12.79 -7.63
N ASN A 543 7.26 -13.84 -6.89
CA ASN A 543 7.86 -15.02 -7.51
C ASN A 543 6.90 -15.67 -8.52
N GLN A 544 7.44 -16.00 -9.69
CA GLN A 544 6.72 -16.52 -10.87
C GLN A 544 5.75 -15.52 -11.52
N ALA A 545 5.81 -14.23 -11.16
CA ALA A 545 5.01 -13.19 -11.82
C ALA A 545 5.53 -12.90 -13.23
N ARG A 546 4.61 -12.67 -14.17
CA ARG A 546 4.91 -12.19 -15.53
C ARG A 546 4.42 -10.77 -15.77
N ASP A 547 3.69 -10.20 -14.83
CA ASP A 547 3.24 -8.82 -14.86
C ASP A 547 3.81 -8.12 -13.64
N LEU A 548 4.56 -7.06 -13.88
CA LEU A 548 5.21 -6.25 -12.86
C LEU A 548 4.38 -4.99 -12.63
N PRO A 549 3.78 -4.81 -11.45
CA PRO A 549 3.25 -3.51 -11.06
C PRO A 549 4.39 -2.53 -10.84
N VAL A 550 4.31 -1.39 -11.54
CA VAL A 550 5.23 -0.28 -11.40
C VAL A 550 4.45 0.92 -10.89
N ARG A 551 4.90 1.49 -9.78
CA ARG A 551 4.42 2.79 -9.29
C ARG A 551 5.59 3.72 -9.14
N GLY A 552 5.39 5.01 -9.35
CA GLY A 552 6.48 5.94 -9.21
C GLY A 552 6.03 7.38 -9.14
N PHE A 553 7.02 8.24 -8.98
CA PHE A 553 6.89 9.66 -9.22
C PHE A 553 7.77 10.01 -10.42
N GLY A 554 7.22 10.83 -11.30
CA GLY A 554 7.94 11.46 -12.39
C GLY A 554 8.09 12.95 -12.12
N ALA A 555 9.11 13.54 -12.71
CA ALA A 555 9.29 14.98 -12.79
C ALA A 555 9.66 15.35 -14.23
N VAL A 556 8.97 16.32 -14.81
CA VAL A 556 9.29 16.85 -16.14
C VAL A 556 9.77 18.29 -16.01
N TYR A 557 10.85 18.59 -16.71
CA TYR A 557 11.41 19.93 -16.87
C TYR A 557 11.50 20.26 -18.36
N SER A 558 11.04 21.44 -18.72
CA SER A 558 11.17 21.98 -20.08
C SER A 558 11.81 23.37 -20.02
N GLU A 559 12.73 23.65 -20.94
CA GLU A 559 13.35 24.98 -21.05
C GLU A 559 12.33 26.02 -21.54
N GLU A 560 11.58 25.67 -22.59
CA GLU A 560 10.52 26.50 -23.16
C GLU A 560 9.13 26.00 -22.74
N SER A 561 8.13 26.89 -22.77
CA SER A 561 6.75 26.48 -22.54
C SER A 561 6.26 25.60 -23.69
N LEU A 562 5.83 24.37 -23.37
CA LEU A 562 5.29 23.43 -24.34
C LEU A 562 3.76 23.51 -24.34
N ASP A 563 3.18 23.69 -25.54
CA ASP A 563 1.74 23.81 -25.79
C ASP A 563 1.27 22.76 -26.82
N ALA A 564 1.62 21.49 -26.57
CA ALA A 564 1.27 20.37 -27.43
C ALA A 564 0.80 19.18 -26.58
N ASP A 565 0.08 18.26 -27.23
CA ASP A 565 -0.54 17.12 -26.55
C ASP A 565 0.52 16.17 -25.98
N ILE A 566 0.25 15.66 -24.77
CA ILE A 566 1.12 14.68 -24.11
C ILE A 566 0.48 13.31 -24.32
N HIS A 567 1.13 12.48 -25.11
CA HIS A 567 0.61 11.16 -25.47
C HIS A 567 1.08 10.10 -24.48
N VAL A 568 0.20 9.14 -24.21
CA VAL A 568 0.52 7.97 -23.41
C VAL A 568 0.19 6.72 -24.21
N SER A 569 1.21 5.90 -24.39
CA SER A 569 1.15 4.56 -24.94
C SER A 569 1.40 3.54 -23.81
N ASN A 570 0.83 2.34 -23.95
CA ASN A 570 1.02 1.22 -23.02
C ASN A 570 0.43 1.40 -21.61
N GLY A 571 -0.67 2.16 -21.48
CA GLY A 571 -1.56 2.10 -20.33
C GLY A 571 -1.06 2.70 -19.02
N THR A 572 0.03 3.47 -19.04
CA THR A 572 0.44 4.28 -17.88
C THR A 572 -0.65 5.28 -17.54
N ILE A 573 -0.91 5.49 -16.26
CA ILE A 573 -1.84 6.52 -15.79
C ILE A 573 -1.05 7.44 -14.88
N PHE A 574 -1.09 8.75 -15.16
CA PHE A 574 -0.45 9.75 -14.33
C PHE A 574 -1.37 10.93 -14.09
N TRP A 575 -1.13 11.63 -12.97
CA TRP A 575 -1.92 12.80 -12.58
C TRP A 575 -0.98 13.95 -12.21
N PRO A 576 -0.78 14.95 -13.09
CA PRO A 576 0.17 16.02 -12.84
C PRO A 576 -0.29 17.01 -11.78
N ASP A 577 0.65 17.78 -11.25
CA ASP A 577 0.31 18.94 -10.42
C ASP A 577 -0.28 20.07 -11.29
N PHE A 578 -1.53 20.41 -10.98
CA PHE A 578 -2.31 21.46 -11.64
C PHE A 578 -2.20 22.83 -10.97
N GLN A 579 -1.36 22.97 -9.92
CA GLN A 579 -1.03 24.28 -9.37
C GLN A 579 -0.57 25.22 -10.50
N GLU A 580 -1.11 26.43 -10.50
CA GLU A 580 -0.89 27.50 -11.49
C GLU A 580 -1.52 27.29 -12.89
N LEU A 581 -2.23 26.17 -13.14
CA LEU A 581 -2.93 25.89 -14.40
C LEU A 581 -4.44 26.19 -14.35
N THR A 582 -4.85 27.06 -13.42
CA THR A 582 -6.26 27.41 -13.17
C THR A 582 -6.86 28.18 -14.34
N GLY A 583 -8.08 27.81 -14.76
CA GLY A 583 -8.81 28.46 -15.86
C GLY A 583 -8.45 28.00 -17.29
N GLN A 584 -7.62 26.97 -17.45
CA GLN A 584 -7.33 26.35 -18.76
C GLN A 584 -8.35 25.24 -19.10
N ASN A 585 -8.59 24.99 -20.39
CA ASN A 585 -9.46 23.89 -20.87
C ASN A 585 -8.63 22.62 -21.05
N ILE A 586 -8.32 21.96 -19.94
CA ILE A 586 -7.50 20.74 -19.92
C ILE A 586 -8.40 19.52 -20.13
N ARG A 587 -8.01 18.64 -21.05
CA ARG A 587 -8.77 17.41 -21.34
C ARG A 587 -7.90 16.18 -21.28
N MET A 588 -8.44 15.12 -20.68
CA MET A 588 -7.88 13.78 -20.75
C MET A 588 -8.68 12.99 -21.77
N VAL A 589 -8.08 12.65 -22.91
CA VAL A 589 -8.78 12.01 -24.03
C VAL A 589 -8.32 10.57 -24.17
N TRP A 590 -9.26 9.65 -23.96
CA TRP A 590 -9.05 8.22 -24.08
C TRP A 590 -9.48 7.74 -25.46
N ASN A 591 -8.56 7.13 -26.21
CA ASN A 591 -8.88 6.43 -27.46
C ASN A 591 -9.07 4.94 -27.19
N ASP A 592 -8.19 4.38 -26.35
CA ASP A 592 -8.34 3.05 -25.76
C ASP A 592 -7.94 3.05 -24.28
N LEU A 593 -8.18 1.97 -23.53
CA LEU A 593 -7.75 1.82 -22.13
C LEU A 593 -6.22 1.84 -21.98
N GLN A 594 -5.47 1.56 -23.05
CA GLN A 594 -4.01 1.61 -23.06
C GLN A 594 -3.43 2.82 -23.82
N SER A 595 -4.25 3.61 -24.50
CA SER A 595 -3.81 4.75 -25.29
C SER A 595 -4.71 5.96 -25.05
N TRP A 596 -4.11 7.00 -24.50
CA TRP A 596 -4.80 8.24 -24.15
C TRP A 596 -3.80 9.40 -24.18
N HIS A 597 -4.29 10.63 -24.19
CA HIS A 597 -3.45 11.82 -24.21
C HIS A 597 -4.07 12.97 -23.42
N TRP A 598 -3.23 13.92 -23.01
CA TRP A 598 -3.69 15.21 -22.48
C TRP A 598 -3.75 16.23 -23.62
N GLU A 599 -4.86 16.95 -23.72
CA GLU A 599 -5.02 18.14 -24.57
C GLU A 599 -5.07 19.40 -23.69
N GLY A 600 -4.39 20.46 -24.13
CA GLY A 600 -4.41 21.77 -23.45
C GLY A 600 -3.70 21.80 -22.10
N LEU A 601 -2.91 20.77 -21.77
CA LEU A 601 -2.05 20.74 -20.59
C LEU A 601 -0.71 21.43 -20.91
N GLN A 602 -0.54 22.67 -20.46
CA GLN A 602 0.70 23.42 -20.67
C GLN A 602 1.76 23.09 -19.62
N ILE A 603 3.00 22.87 -20.07
CA ILE A 603 4.17 22.77 -19.18
C ILE A 603 4.95 24.09 -19.30
N PRO A 604 4.89 24.99 -18.30
CA PRO A 604 5.61 26.26 -18.36
C PRO A 604 7.12 26.04 -18.37
N GLY A 605 7.82 26.76 -19.25
CA GLY A 605 9.27 26.73 -19.34
C GLY A 605 9.94 27.18 -18.04
N GLY A 606 11.05 26.53 -17.69
CA GLY A 606 11.84 26.84 -16.50
C GLY A 606 11.26 26.32 -15.18
N THR A 607 10.18 25.52 -15.20
CA THR A 607 9.57 24.91 -14.01
C THR A 607 9.67 23.39 -14.03
N VAL A 608 9.81 22.79 -12.84
CA VAL A 608 9.77 21.33 -12.67
C VAL A 608 8.36 20.95 -12.23
N ARG A 609 7.70 20.04 -12.98
CA ARG A 609 6.39 19.52 -12.60
C ARG A 609 6.48 18.06 -12.22
N THR A 610 6.06 17.74 -11.00
CA THR A 610 6.00 16.36 -10.53
C THR A 610 4.64 15.73 -10.83
N PHE A 611 4.63 14.42 -10.97
CA PHE A 611 3.40 13.64 -11.18
C PHE A 611 3.56 12.22 -10.64
N PRO A 612 2.63 11.73 -9.80
CA PRO A 612 2.51 10.30 -9.52
C PRO A 612 2.06 9.55 -10.78
N PHE A 613 2.55 8.32 -10.94
CA PHE A 613 2.09 7.41 -11.98
C PHE A 613 1.97 5.96 -11.52
N GLU A 614 1.13 5.20 -12.23
CA GLU A 614 1.01 3.76 -12.12
C GLU A 614 1.06 3.13 -13.52
N LYS A 615 1.78 2.01 -13.64
CA LYS A 615 1.92 1.23 -14.86
C LYS A 615 1.93 -0.27 -14.54
N ARG A 616 1.49 -1.08 -15.50
CA ARG A 616 1.75 -2.52 -15.55
C ARG A 616 2.74 -2.80 -16.67
N VAL A 617 3.79 -3.55 -16.39
CA VAL A 617 4.79 -3.97 -17.39
C VAL A 617 4.76 -5.49 -17.50
N ALA A 618 4.51 -6.01 -18.69
CA ALA A 618 4.60 -7.43 -18.96
C ALA A 618 6.06 -7.86 -19.13
N SER A 619 6.38 -9.07 -18.67
CA SER A 619 7.69 -9.71 -18.81
C SER A 619 7.56 -11.00 -19.63
N GLU A 620 8.51 -11.20 -20.53
CA GLU A 620 8.55 -12.41 -21.39
C GLU A 620 8.89 -13.68 -20.59
N SER A 621 9.70 -13.54 -19.54
CA SER A 621 10.09 -14.60 -18.61
C SER A 621 9.41 -14.41 -17.25
N PRO A 622 9.15 -15.48 -16.49
CA PRO A 622 8.65 -15.35 -15.13
C PRO A 622 9.75 -14.77 -14.23
N VAL A 623 9.41 -13.72 -13.49
CA VAL A 623 10.32 -13.10 -12.53
C VAL A 623 10.39 -13.95 -11.27
N PHE A 624 11.60 -14.25 -10.79
CA PHE A 624 11.79 -14.94 -9.53
C PHE A 624 13.16 -14.65 -8.91
N ALA A 625 13.22 -14.82 -7.61
CA ALA A 625 14.46 -14.97 -6.88
C ALA A 625 14.35 -16.14 -5.92
N SER A 626 15.26 -17.10 -6.05
CA SER A 626 15.25 -18.31 -5.25
C SER A 626 16.63 -18.62 -4.70
N ALA A 627 16.71 -19.13 -3.47
CA ALA A 627 17.97 -19.53 -2.87
C ALA A 627 17.81 -20.79 -2.02
N SER A 628 18.91 -21.49 -1.76
CA SER A 628 18.99 -22.63 -0.85
C SER A 628 20.14 -22.43 0.12
N PHE A 629 20.00 -22.97 1.33
CA PHE A 629 21.10 -22.97 2.29
C PHE A 629 22.14 -24.02 1.89
N GLY A 630 23.39 -23.59 1.72
CA GLY A 630 24.55 -24.44 1.46
C GLY A 630 25.68 -24.23 2.48
N GLU A 631 26.82 -24.87 2.27
CA GLU A 631 27.97 -24.82 3.21
C GLU A 631 28.61 -23.42 3.33
N VAL A 632 28.45 -22.57 2.31
CA VAL A 632 28.99 -21.19 2.28
C VAL A 632 27.91 -20.16 2.68
N GLY A 633 26.72 -20.60 3.09
CA GLY A 633 25.57 -19.73 3.36
C GLY A 633 24.51 -19.80 2.28
N LEU A 634 23.90 -18.66 1.95
CA LEU A 634 22.75 -18.59 1.06
C LEU A 634 23.19 -18.35 -0.39
N GLN A 635 22.84 -19.27 -1.29
CA GLN A 635 23.17 -19.16 -2.72
C GLN A 635 21.93 -19.47 -3.55
N GLY A 636 21.80 -18.81 -4.70
CA GLY A 636 20.56 -18.85 -5.44
C GLY A 636 20.65 -18.53 -6.92
N LYS A 637 19.47 -18.40 -7.52
CA LYS A 637 19.25 -18.01 -8.90
C LYS A 637 18.18 -16.92 -8.97
N TYR A 638 18.30 -16.07 -9.97
CA TYR A 638 17.33 -15.03 -10.25
C TYR A 638 17.00 -14.92 -11.74
N GLU A 639 15.82 -14.40 -12.00
CA GLU A 639 15.38 -13.86 -13.28
C GLU A 639 14.53 -12.64 -12.93
N LEU A 640 14.97 -11.44 -13.29
CA LEU A 640 14.28 -10.19 -12.91
C LEU A 640 13.57 -9.51 -14.08
N GLY A 641 13.26 -10.27 -15.14
CA GLY A 641 12.43 -9.83 -16.25
C GLY A 641 13.10 -8.72 -17.07
N PRO A 642 12.40 -7.61 -17.41
CA PRO A 642 12.90 -6.58 -18.32
C PRO A 642 13.92 -5.61 -17.69
N LEU A 643 14.34 -5.82 -16.44
CA LEU A 643 15.28 -4.93 -15.76
C LEU A 643 16.68 -5.04 -16.33
N THR A 644 17.34 -3.89 -16.53
CA THR A 644 18.71 -3.78 -17.02
C THR A 644 19.60 -3.09 -16.00
N ASN A 645 20.93 -3.31 -16.11
CA ASN A 645 21.95 -2.69 -15.26
C ASN A 645 21.64 -2.81 -13.75
N LEU A 646 21.57 -4.06 -13.28
CA LEU A 646 21.31 -4.35 -11.87
C LEU A 646 22.48 -3.88 -10.99
N GLU A 647 22.17 -3.06 -10.00
CA GLU A 647 23.14 -2.46 -9.09
C GLU A 647 22.64 -2.48 -7.64
N HIS A 648 23.58 -2.39 -6.69
CA HIS A 648 23.27 -2.17 -5.27
C HIS A 648 22.25 -3.16 -4.69
N GLY A 649 22.45 -4.46 -4.98
CA GLY A 649 21.61 -5.53 -4.47
C GLY A 649 21.70 -5.68 -2.96
N LEU A 650 20.56 -5.79 -2.30
CA LEU A 650 20.44 -6.06 -0.87
C LEU A 650 19.42 -7.16 -0.62
N LEU A 651 19.67 -8.02 0.35
CA LEU A 651 18.65 -8.86 0.98
C LEU A 651 18.27 -8.16 2.27
N VAL A 652 16.99 -7.83 2.41
CA VAL A 652 16.46 -7.10 3.56
C VAL A 652 15.49 -7.99 4.34
N SER A 653 15.69 -8.09 5.64
CA SER A 653 14.78 -8.81 6.54
C SER A 653 13.59 -7.94 6.95
N PRO A 654 12.51 -8.53 7.51
CA PRO A 654 11.44 -7.75 8.11
C PRO A 654 11.84 -6.91 9.32
N THR A 655 12.97 -7.20 9.98
CA THR A 655 13.51 -6.39 11.08
C THR A 655 14.27 -5.16 10.58
N GLY A 656 14.59 -5.09 9.28
CA GLY A 656 15.34 -3.99 8.66
C GLY A 656 16.84 -4.26 8.50
N GLU A 657 17.33 -5.43 8.97
CA GLU A 657 18.69 -5.92 8.72
C GLU A 657 18.92 -6.15 7.23
N ARG A 658 20.17 -6.06 6.80
CA ARG A 658 20.50 -6.03 5.37
C ARG A 658 21.87 -6.60 5.07
N VAL A 659 21.93 -7.51 4.12
CA VAL A 659 23.21 -8.04 3.58
C VAL A 659 23.32 -7.73 2.10
N SER A 660 24.56 -7.61 1.59
CA SER A 660 24.79 -7.35 0.16
C SER A 660 24.37 -8.56 -0.70
N VAL A 661 23.91 -8.29 -1.91
CA VAL A 661 23.56 -9.31 -2.91
C VAL A 661 24.25 -8.97 -4.21
N GLN A 662 25.00 -9.93 -4.74
CA GLN A 662 25.65 -9.84 -6.03
C GLN A 662 24.89 -10.69 -7.06
N PHE A 663 24.70 -10.10 -8.24
CA PHE A 663 24.02 -10.71 -9.38
C PHE A 663 25.08 -11.08 -10.44
N VAL A 664 25.33 -12.38 -10.64
CA VAL A 664 26.38 -12.86 -11.56
C VAL A 664 25.84 -13.98 -12.44
N ASP A 665 25.67 -13.71 -13.74
CA ASP A 665 25.23 -14.67 -14.76
C ASP A 665 23.98 -15.49 -14.35
N GLY A 666 22.97 -14.82 -13.79
CA GLY A 666 21.72 -15.47 -13.32
C GLY A 666 21.82 -16.14 -11.94
N ASN A 667 22.98 -16.08 -11.28
CA ASN A 667 23.18 -16.57 -9.91
C ASN A 667 23.15 -15.42 -8.90
N LEU A 668 22.58 -15.71 -7.73
CA LEU A 668 22.57 -14.84 -6.56
C LEU A 668 23.65 -15.29 -5.59
N ILE A 669 24.56 -14.37 -5.26
CA ILE A 669 25.54 -14.57 -4.19
C ILE A 669 25.18 -13.59 -3.08
N ILE A 670 24.75 -14.13 -1.94
CA ILE A 670 24.26 -13.34 -0.81
C ILE A 670 25.38 -13.27 0.22
N GLY A 671 25.70 -12.05 0.65
CA GLY A 671 26.71 -11.77 1.65
C GLY A 671 26.37 -12.38 3.02
N SER A 672 27.40 -12.58 3.83
CA SER A 672 27.27 -13.13 5.18
C SER A 672 27.46 -12.09 6.28
N GLN A 673 27.71 -10.83 5.91
CA GLN A 673 27.94 -9.72 6.85
C GLN A 673 26.79 -8.73 6.74
N ASP A 674 26.24 -8.36 7.89
CA ASP A 674 25.23 -7.30 7.99
C ASP A 674 25.87 -5.93 7.65
N LEU A 675 25.08 -5.09 6.98
CA LEU A 675 25.48 -3.79 6.49
C LEU A 675 24.92 -2.69 7.37
N ALA A 676 25.76 -1.71 7.69
CA ALA A 676 25.30 -0.50 8.37
C ALA A 676 24.36 0.33 7.49
N ASP A 677 23.55 1.20 8.11
CA ASP A 677 22.65 2.15 7.45
C ASP A 677 23.28 3.01 6.35
N SER A 678 24.60 3.14 6.33
CA SER A 678 25.34 3.98 5.37
C SER A 678 26.01 3.20 4.23
N GLN A 679 25.70 1.91 4.05
CA GLN A 679 26.45 1.04 3.15
C GLN A 679 25.55 0.17 2.25
N PHE A 680 25.97 -0.03 1.00
CA PHE A 680 25.43 -1.05 0.09
C PHE A 680 26.35 -2.27 -0.06
N ASP A 681 27.64 -2.08 0.18
CA ASP A 681 28.63 -3.14 0.20
C ASP A 681 29.72 -2.80 1.23
N THR A 682 30.37 -3.85 1.71
CA THR A 682 31.50 -3.81 2.66
C THR A 682 32.77 -3.21 2.05
N THR A 683 32.88 -3.15 0.71
CA THR A 683 34.13 -2.78 0.02
C THR A 683 34.20 -1.32 -0.45
N SER A 684 33.05 -0.66 -0.67
CA SER A 684 33.00 0.70 -1.20
C SER A 684 33.06 1.74 -0.07
N SER A 685 34.20 2.43 0.06
CA SER A 685 34.37 3.54 1.03
C SER A 685 34.05 4.92 0.45
N LEU A 686 33.94 5.04 -0.88
CA LEU A 686 33.56 6.25 -1.60
C LEU A 686 32.13 6.10 -2.11
N VAL A 687 31.23 6.90 -1.54
CA VAL A 687 29.82 6.98 -1.92
C VAL A 687 29.67 8.15 -2.88
N ASP A 688 29.32 7.88 -4.14
CA ASP A 688 28.92 8.94 -5.06
C ASP A 688 27.52 9.49 -4.68
N GLU A 689 27.12 10.61 -5.30
CA GLU A 689 25.86 11.28 -4.96
C GLU A 689 24.64 10.38 -5.21
N GLU A 690 24.67 9.57 -6.27
CA GLU A 690 23.59 8.65 -6.61
C GLU A 690 23.44 7.53 -5.60
N THR A 691 24.55 6.92 -5.20
CA THR A 691 24.64 5.92 -4.15
C THR A 691 24.11 6.50 -2.84
N GLY A 692 24.51 7.73 -2.48
CA GLY A 692 24.01 8.42 -1.30
C GLY A 692 22.49 8.63 -1.32
N ASN A 693 21.93 9.06 -2.45
CA ASN A 693 20.49 9.25 -2.61
C ASN A 693 19.72 7.92 -2.52
N ARG A 694 20.26 6.84 -3.10
CA ARG A 694 19.68 5.49 -3.01
C ARG A 694 19.71 4.95 -1.57
N ILE A 695 20.80 5.18 -0.82
CA ILE A 695 20.90 4.82 0.61
C ILE A 695 19.84 5.58 1.41
N ASN A 696 19.73 6.89 1.22
CA ASN A 696 18.76 7.72 1.93
C ASN A 696 17.33 7.25 1.64
N PHE A 697 17.02 6.92 0.38
CA PHE A 697 15.72 6.38 0.00
C PHE A 697 15.41 5.04 0.69
N ILE A 698 16.37 4.10 0.71
CA ILE A 698 16.19 2.81 1.41
C ILE A 698 16.08 3.01 2.91
N ASN A 699 16.87 3.89 3.51
CA ASN A 699 16.76 4.18 4.94
C ASN A 699 15.41 4.78 5.29
N ALA A 700 14.87 5.70 4.49
CA ALA A 700 13.53 6.21 4.70
C ALA A 700 12.46 5.10 4.51
N LEU A 701 12.69 4.19 3.55
CA LEU A 701 11.83 3.04 3.30
C LEU A 701 11.79 2.02 4.46
N LEU A 702 12.93 1.81 5.14
CA LEU A 702 13.06 0.85 6.25
C LEU A 702 12.80 1.47 7.63
N LYS A 703 13.08 2.78 7.83
CA LYS A 703 12.87 3.49 9.10
C LYS A 703 11.40 3.83 9.33
N ARG A 704 10.57 2.80 9.50
CA ARG A 704 9.22 2.95 10.07
C ARG A 704 9.33 3.02 11.58
N GLN A 705 9.40 4.23 12.14
CA GLN A 705 9.61 4.44 13.58
C GLN A 705 8.39 4.08 14.46
N ASN A 706 7.29 3.55 13.89
CA ASN A 706 6.02 3.41 14.58
C ASN A 706 5.63 1.95 14.80
N ALA A 707 5.23 1.61 16.04
CA ALA A 707 4.82 0.26 16.44
C ALA A 707 3.53 -0.24 15.76
N ASP A 708 2.71 0.66 15.22
CA ASP A 708 1.41 0.32 14.61
C ASP A 708 1.42 0.26 13.07
N VAL A 709 2.52 0.63 12.42
CA VAL A 709 2.69 0.41 10.98
C VAL A 709 3.40 -0.93 10.78
N MET A 710 2.76 -1.80 10.01
CA MET A 710 3.31 -3.07 9.51
C MET A 710 4.77 -2.87 9.02
N LYS A 711 5.72 -3.80 9.29
CA LYS A 711 7.16 -3.62 8.93
C LYS A 711 7.43 -3.83 7.43
N TYR A 712 8.39 -3.11 6.84
CA TYR A 712 8.75 -3.29 5.43
C TYR A 712 10.23 -3.70 5.27
N PRO A 713 10.54 -4.74 4.46
CA PRO A 713 9.60 -5.65 3.79
C PRO A 713 8.91 -6.60 4.78
N GLN A 714 7.82 -7.23 4.38
CA GLN A 714 7.05 -8.14 5.25
C GLN A 714 7.63 -9.56 5.33
N VAL A 715 8.47 -9.92 4.37
CA VAL A 715 9.21 -11.19 4.26
C VAL A 715 10.62 -10.86 3.78
N PRO A 716 11.62 -11.72 4.04
CA PRO A 716 12.96 -11.53 3.48
C PRO A 716 12.90 -11.34 1.96
N SER A 717 13.35 -10.17 1.50
CA SER A 717 13.16 -9.74 0.11
C SER A 717 14.43 -9.12 -0.45
N ILE A 718 14.68 -9.37 -1.72
CA ILE A 718 15.77 -8.74 -2.46
C ILE A 718 15.33 -7.38 -2.96
N PHE A 719 16.13 -6.38 -2.64
CA PHE A 719 16.03 -5.01 -3.11
C PHE A 719 17.14 -4.81 -4.13
N VAL A 720 16.81 -4.30 -5.31
CA VAL A 720 17.80 -4.08 -6.37
C VAL A 720 17.46 -2.84 -7.16
N TRP A 721 18.48 -2.03 -7.42
CA TRP A 721 18.37 -0.88 -8.29
C TRP A 721 18.68 -1.27 -9.74
N SER A 722 17.99 -0.61 -10.67
CA SER A 722 18.09 -0.84 -12.10
C SER A 722 17.75 0.42 -12.87
N ASP A 723 17.96 0.40 -14.18
CA ASP A 723 17.47 1.46 -15.06
C ASP A 723 15.93 1.57 -14.98
N PRO A 724 15.37 2.79 -15.15
CA PRO A 724 13.93 2.97 -15.16
C PRO A 724 13.31 2.24 -16.37
N LEU A 725 12.19 1.55 -16.16
CA LEU A 725 11.41 0.98 -17.25
C LEU A 725 10.75 2.11 -18.05
N ASP A 726 10.59 1.91 -19.36
CA ASP A 726 9.89 2.87 -20.20
C ASP A 726 8.47 3.11 -19.68
N LEU A 727 8.09 4.36 -19.48
CA LEU A 727 6.76 4.77 -19.03
C LEU A 727 5.78 4.90 -20.20
N GLY A 728 6.23 4.96 -21.45
CA GLY A 728 5.36 5.18 -22.61
C GLY A 728 4.67 6.55 -22.57
N ILE A 729 5.28 7.54 -21.89
CA ILE A 729 4.80 8.91 -21.85
C ILE A 729 5.65 9.72 -22.83
N GLU A 730 4.99 10.28 -23.84
CA GLU A 730 5.61 11.10 -24.87
C GLU A 730 5.24 12.56 -24.59
N PHE A 731 6.18 13.28 -23.97
CA PHE A 731 6.09 14.74 -23.85
C PHE A 731 6.52 15.39 -25.17
N PRO A 732 6.01 16.60 -25.48
CA PRO A 732 6.46 17.34 -26.64
C PRO A 732 7.97 17.63 -26.60
N GLY A 733 8.65 17.48 -27.75
CA GLY A 733 10.10 17.65 -27.87
C GLY A 733 10.90 16.42 -27.44
N GLU A 734 12.20 16.39 -27.78
CA GLU A 734 13.09 15.33 -27.31
C GLU A 734 13.39 15.53 -25.82
N GLN A 735 12.98 14.56 -25.01
CA GLN A 735 13.26 14.54 -23.57
C GLN A 735 14.40 13.59 -23.29
N LYS A 736 15.39 14.05 -22.52
CA LYS A 736 16.36 13.15 -21.91
C LYS A 736 15.72 12.45 -20.72
N VAL A 737 15.63 11.12 -20.76
CA VAL A 737 15.08 10.32 -19.68
C VAL A 737 16.20 9.98 -18.70
N ILE A 738 16.01 10.32 -17.42
CA ILE A 738 16.86 9.89 -16.31
C ILE A 738 16.01 9.25 -15.23
N GLY A 739 16.56 8.34 -14.44
CA GLY A 739 15.81 7.75 -13.36
C GLY A 739 16.44 6.51 -12.76
N SER A 740 15.71 5.90 -11.85
CA SER A 740 16.09 4.62 -11.26
C SER A 740 14.85 3.83 -10.89
N ALA A 741 14.91 2.51 -11.04
CA ALA A 741 13.89 1.59 -10.58
C ALA A 741 14.42 0.75 -9.41
N LEU A 742 13.74 0.85 -8.26
CA LEU A 742 13.92 -0.07 -7.14
C LEU A 742 12.92 -1.21 -7.27
N THR A 743 13.44 -2.42 -7.47
CA THR A 743 12.62 -3.63 -7.47
C THR A 743 12.75 -4.34 -6.13
N VAL A 744 11.60 -4.73 -5.57
CA VAL A 744 11.51 -5.59 -4.40
C VAL A 744 10.90 -6.92 -4.80
N CYS A 745 11.66 -8.00 -4.61
CA CYS A 745 11.27 -9.37 -4.93
C CYS A 745 11.45 -10.26 -3.68
N PRO A 746 10.38 -10.91 -3.16
CA PRO A 746 10.51 -11.88 -2.08
C PRO A 746 11.49 -12.99 -2.42
N LEU A 747 12.35 -13.36 -1.47
CA LEU A 747 13.31 -14.45 -1.68
C LEU A 747 12.66 -15.80 -1.37
N LYS A 748 12.50 -16.65 -2.38
CA LYS A 748 11.97 -18.01 -2.19
C LYS A 748 13.07 -18.96 -1.73
N ILE A 749 12.96 -19.47 -0.50
CA ILE A 749 13.90 -20.44 0.04
C ILE A 749 13.50 -21.86 -0.37
N LEU A 750 14.34 -22.51 -1.18
CA LEU A 750 14.17 -23.88 -1.63
C LEU A 750 14.67 -24.88 -0.59
N LYS A 751 14.09 -26.08 -0.58
CA LYS A 751 14.55 -27.16 0.30
C LYS A 751 16.01 -27.55 -0.02
N THR A 752 16.84 -27.62 1.01
CA THR A 752 18.21 -28.12 0.88
C THR A 752 18.18 -29.65 0.73
N PRO A 753 18.89 -30.24 -0.25
CA PRO A 753 18.88 -31.68 -0.47
C PRO A 753 19.34 -32.50 0.75
N PRO A 754 18.78 -33.71 0.99
CA PRO A 754 19.20 -34.58 2.08
C PRO A 754 20.70 -34.90 2.07
N GLY A 755 21.32 -34.93 3.24
CA GLY A 755 22.74 -35.23 3.43
C GLY A 755 23.70 -34.05 3.16
N GLN A 756 23.21 -32.90 2.72
CA GLN A 756 24.04 -31.71 2.53
C GLN A 756 24.19 -30.92 3.82
N LYS A 757 25.39 -30.33 4.00
CA LYS A 757 25.64 -29.34 5.04
C LYS A 757 25.04 -27.99 4.64
N PHE A 758 24.63 -27.23 5.64
CA PHE A 758 24.05 -25.91 5.44
C PHE A 758 24.47 -24.92 6.53
N VAL A 759 24.42 -23.64 6.17
CA VAL A 759 24.53 -22.51 7.09
C VAL A 759 23.30 -21.62 6.91
N VAL A 760 22.56 -21.37 7.99
CA VAL A 760 21.48 -20.39 8.07
C VAL A 760 22.07 -19.09 8.62
N PRO A 761 22.21 -18.03 7.80
CA PRO A 761 22.73 -16.73 8.25
C PRO A 761 21.75 -16.06 9.23
N SER A 762 22.25 -15.14 10.07
CA SER A 762 21.43 -14.48 11.10
C SER A 762 20.20 -13.76 10.56
N ILE A 763 20.34 -13.09 9.40
CA ILE A 763 19.24 -12.42 8.70
C ILE A 763 18.06 -13.35 8.33
N MET A 764 18.28 -14.67 8.28
CA MET A 764 17.26 -15.69 7.98
C MET A 764 16.78 -16.45 9.22
N THR A 765 17.28 -16.10 10.42
CA THR A 765 16.92 -16.74 11.67
C THR A 765 15.95 -15.86 12.44
N SER A 766 14.85 -16.45 12.91
CA SER A 766 13.92 -15.76 13.81
C SER A 766 13.96 -16.42 15.18
N PHE A 767 13.97 -15.60 16.24
CA PHE A 767 13.95 -16.06 17.62
C PHE A 767 12.97 -15.27 18.49
N TYR A 768 12.48 -15.94 19.54
CA TYR A 768 11.63 -15.33 20.55
C TYR A 768 12.32 -15.41 21.92
N PRO A 769 12.69 -14.27 22.54
CA PRO A 769 13.30 -14.27 23.87
C PRO A 769 12.29 -14.60 24.97
N SER A 770 12.51 -15.68 25.71
CA SER A 770 11.59 -16.14 26.77
C SER A 770 12.25 -16.16 28.15
N ASN A 771 11.46 -16.14 29.22
CA ASN A 771 11.98 -16.18 30.60
C ASN A 771 12.21 -17.60 31.11
N ALA A 772 11.53 -18.59 30.53
CA ALA A 772 11.58 -19.96 31.01
C ALA A 772 12.37 -20.87 30.06
N ILE A 773 13.01 -21.89 30.62
CA ILE A 773 13.81 -22.89 29.88
C ILE A 773 12.99 -23.69 28.84
N ASN A 774 11.66 -23.69 28.97
CA ASN A 774 10.73 -24.33 28.05
C ASN A 774 10.14 -23.35 27.01
N GLY A 775 10.57 -22.10 26.96
CA GLY A 775 10.05 -21.12 26.01
C GLY A 775 8.83 -20.34 26.45
N LEU A 776 8.34 -20.54 27.68
CA LEU A 776 7.16 -19.86 28.17
C LEU A 776 7.50 -18.46 28.74
N GLY A 777 6.57 -17.53 28.53
CA GLY A 777 6.67 -16.15 29.01
C GLY A 777 7.62 -15.29 28.20
N ALA A 778 7.31 -13.99 28.11
CA ALA A 778 8.05 -12.99 27.35
C ALA A 778 9.22 -12.41 28.17
N SER A 779 10.41 -12.29 27.56
CA SER A 779 11.55 -11.59 28.20
C SER A 779 11.26 -10.11 28.38
N TYR A 780 11.40 -9.59 29.61
CA TYR A 780 11.24 -8.16 29.86
C TYR A 780 12.38 -7.31 29.27
N ALA A 781 13.48 -7.95 28.84
CA ALA A 781 14.55 -7.27 28.12
C ALA A 781 14.16 -6.98 26.65
N TYR A 782 13.04 -7.51 26.18
CA TYR A 782 12.56 -7.37 24.82
C TYR A 782 11.15 -6.75 24.80
N ASP A 783 10.95 -5.73 23.97
CA ASP A 783 9.63 -5.14 23.74
C ASP A 783 9.00 -5.85 22.53
N PHE A 784 8.05 -6.74 22.78
CA PHE A 784 7.37 -7.53 21.74
C PHE A 784 6.40 -6.71 20.89
N THR A 785 5.95 -5.57 21.38
CA THR A 785 5.07 -4.67 20.62
C THR A 785 5.89 -3.91 19.59
N LYS A 786 7.10 -3.47 19.97
CA LYS A 786 8.03 -2.78 19.08
C LYS A 786 8.98 -3.73 18.35
N ASP A 787 9.00 -5.00 18.73
CA ASP A 787 9.87 -6.07 18.23
C ASP A 787 11.33 -5.62 18.16
N ARG A 788 11.83 -5.18 19.33
CA ARG A 788 13.20 -4.69 19.55
C ARG A 788 13.64 -4.90 21.01
N TRP A 789 14.94 -4.92 21.25
CA TRP A 789 15.49 -4.90 22.61
C TRP A 789 15.13 -3.60 23.32
N ASN A 790 14.89 -3.68 24.63
CA ASN A 790 14.47 -2.52 25.41
C ASN A 790 15.63 -1.51 25.54
N ASP A 791 15.34 -0.24 25.25
CA ASP A 791 16.31 0.86 25.37
C ASP A 791 16.64 1.21 26.82
N GLU A 792 15.77 0.80 27.76
CA GLU A 792 15.94 1.07 29.18
C GLU A 792 17.03 0.19 29.80
N LYS A 793 17.86 0.82 30.63
CA LYS A 793 18.90 0.15 31.40
C LYS A 793 18.29 -0.71 32.50
N ILE A 794 18.64 -1.98 32.53
CA ILE A 794 18.12 -2.98 33.48
C ILE A 794 19.09 -3.15 34.64
N ASN A 795 18.60 -3.11 35.89
CA ASN A 795 19.40 -3.20 37.11
C ASN A 795 19.15 -4.46 37.95
N ARG A 796 18.74 -5.56 37.31
CA ARG A 796 18.52 -6.86 37.95
C ARG A 796 19.05 -7.99 37.10
N SER A 797 19.48 -9.07 37.73
CA SER A 797 19.90 -10.30 37.03
C SER A 797 18.76 -10.89 36.23
N HIS A 798 19.09 -11.49 35.09
CA HIS A 798 18.12 -12.05 34.17
C HIS A 798 18.66 -13.26 33.44
N GLN A 799 17.88 -14.33 33.42
CA GLN A 799 18.12 -15.45 32.54
C GLN A 799 17.02 -15.48 31.48
N MET A 800 17.43 -15.46 30.21
CA MET A 800 16.55 -15.55 29.07
C MET A 800 16.92 -16.73 28.17
N TRP A 801 15.95 -17.20 27.40
CA TRP A 801 16.10 -18.29 26.44
C TRP A 801 15.61 -17.84 25.07
N LEU A 802 16.51 -17.83 24.10
CA LEU A 802 16.21 -17.58 22.70
C LEU A 802 15.57 -18.83 22.11
N LYS A 803 14.26 -18.80 21.89
CA LYS A 803 13.50 -19.85 21.21
C LYS A 803 13.63 -19.62 19.70
N ILE A 804 14.50 -20.37 19.05
CA ILE A 804 14.87 -20.21 17.64
C ILE A 804 14.12 -21.23 16.80
N LYS A 805 13.42 -20.79 15.76
CA LYS A 805 12.72 -21.68 14.82
C LYS A 805 13.69 -22.14 13.73
N VAL A 806 13.86 -23.46 13.57
CA VAL A 806 14.67 -23.99 12.47
C VAL A 806 13.87 -23.86 11.16
N PRO A 807 14.47 -23.31 10.09
CA PRO A 807 13.76 -23.18 8.80
C PRO A 807 13.27 -24.53 8.28
N SER A 808 12.01 -24.58 7.83
CA SER A 808 11.41 -25.79 7.24
C SER A 808 12.17 -26.28 6.00
N ALA A 809 12.88 -25.38 5.30
CA ALA A 809 13.69 -25.68 4.13
C ALA A 809 14.86 -26.64 4.40
N VAL A 810 15.35 -26.73 5.64
CA VAL A 810 16.41 -27.68 6.03
C VAL A 810 15.87 -28.85 6.85
N SER A 811 14.59 -28.83 7.23
CA SER A 811 13.98 -29.87 8.05
C SER A 811 13.67 -31.14 7.24
N PRO A 812 13.89 -32.35 7.78
CA PRO A 812 14.52 -32.64 9.08
C PRO A 812 16.05 -32.45 9.04
N ALA A 813 16.61 -31.80 10.06
CA ALA A 813 18.06 -31.52 10.16
C ALA A 813 18.65 -31.93 11.51
N THR A 814 19.96 -32.15 11.51
CA THR A 814 20.78 -32.20 12.73
C THR A 814 21.63 -30.93 12.78
N ILE A 815 21.49 -30.16 13.86
CA ILE A 815 22.20 -28.90 14.05
C ILE A 815 23.49 -29.19 14.79
N THR A 816 24.61 -28.82 14.17
CA THR A 816 25.95 -29.11 14.68
C THR A 816 26.57 -27.93 15.40
N LYS A 817 26.14 -26.71 15.08
CA LYS A 817 26.70 -25.49 15.66
C LYS A 817 25.68 -24.36 15.61
N ALA A 818 25.64 -23.56 16.67
CA ALA A 818 24.96 -22.27 16.69
C ALA A 818 25.92 -21.18 17.17
N ILE A 819 25.89 -20.03 16.49
CA ILE A 819 26.71 -18.87 16.82
C ILE A 819 25.74 -17.76 17.24
N VAL A 820 25.84 -17.33 18.50
CA VAL A 820 25.03 -16.24 19.04
C VAL A 820 25.93 -15.04 19.25
N THR A 821 25.67 -13.97 18.53
CA THR A 821 26.38 -12.70 18.67
C THR A 821 25.49 -11.71 19.40
N VAL A 822 26.00 -11.06 20.43
CA VAL A 822 25.22 -10.16 21.30
C VAL A 822 25.96 -8.83 21.40
N ASP A 823 25.35 -7.73 20.96
CA ASP A 823 25.83 -6.37 21.31
C ASP A 823 25.25 -5.97 22.67
N ILE A 824 26.09 -6.00 23.69
CA ILE A 824 25.69 -5.81 25.08
C ILE A 824 26.57 -4.78 25.79
N GLN A 825 25.92 -3.96 26.61
CA GLN A 825 26.58 -3.12 27.60
C GLN A 825 26.26 -3.71 28.97
N ALA A 826 27.19 -4.44 29.58
CA ALA A 826 27.01 -5.06 30.90
C ALA A 826 28.25 -4.84 31.77
N GLY A 827 28.64 -3.57 31.96
CA GLY A 827 29.77 -3.21 32.81
C GLY A 827 29.61 -3.75 34.23
N GLU A 828 30.66 -4.40 34.75
CA GLU A 828 30.73 -5.04 36.08
C GLU A 828 29.76 -6.22 36.28
N ARG A 829 29.09 -6.69 35.22
CA ARG A 829 28.25 -7.90 35.23
C ARG A 829 28.91 -9.05 34.48
N VAL A 830 28.49 -10.26 34.81
CA VAL A 830 28.90 -11.51 34.16
C VAL A 830 27.79 -11.95 33.21
N VAL A 831 28.17 -12.30 31.99
CA VAL A 831 27.26 -12.80 30.95
C VAL A 831 27.67 -14.23 30.61
N ASN A 832 26.74 -15.16 30.75
CA ASN A 832 26.94 -16.58 30.52
C ASN A 832 26.09 -17.06 29.33
N SER A 833 26.66 -17.89 28.47
CA SER A 833 25.88 -18.73 27.58
C SER A 833 25.43 -19.99 28.32
N VAL A 834 24.19 -20.42 28.09
CA VAL A 834 23.55 -21.49 28.85
C VAL A 834 22.90 -22.48 27.89
N GLY A 835 23.28 -23.75 28.00
CA GLY A 835 22.65 -24.87 27.30
C GLY A 835 21.53 -25.50 28.14
N ARG A 836 20.61 -26.21 27.50
CA ARG A 836 19.64 -27.07 28.17
C ARG A 836 20.13 -28.52 28.18
N GLU A 837 19.99 -29.20 29.32
CA GLU A 837 20.20 -30.64 29.44
C GLU A 837 18.94 -31.30 30.01
N ARG A 838 18.61 -32.50 29.52
CA ARG A 838 17.46 -33.26 30.01
C ARG A 838 17.91 -34.15 31.18
N THR A 839 17.28 -33.96 32.33
CA THR A 839 17.52 -34.79 33.53
C THR A 839 16.87 -36.17 33.40
N GLU A 840 17.25 -37.10 34.26
CA GLU A 840 16.66 -38.45 34.33
C GLU A 840 15.13 -38.45 34.56
N GLN A 841 14.59 -37.36 35.12
CA GLN A 841 13.16 -37.15 35.35
C GLN A 841 12.44 -36.51 34.15
N GLY A 842 13.14 -36.30 33.02
CA GLY A 842 12.58 -35.70 31.81
C GLY A 842 12.49 -34.17 31.82
N LEU A 843 12.85 -33.51 32.93
CA LEU A 843 12.87 -32.06 33.09
C LEU A 843 14.17 -31.44 32.54
N TYR A 844 14.09 -30.22 32.02
CA TYR A 844 15.27 -29.48 31.55
C TYR A 844 15.98 -28.74 32.70
N LYS A 845 17.31 -28.80 32.70
CA LYS A 845 18.18 -28.05 33.62
C LYS A 845 19.13 -27.12 32.82
N PRO A 846 19.33 -25.87 33.24
CA PRO A 846 20.34 -24.99 32.66
C PRO A 846 21.76 -25.44 33.01
N VAL A 847 22.66 -25.40 32.03
CA VAL A 847 24.11 -25.63 32.21
C VAL A 847 24.88 -24.49 31.57
N ILE A 848 25.77 -23.85 32.34
CA ILE A 848 26.63 -22.77 31.85
C ILE A 848 27.70 -23.37 30.93
N LEU A 849 27.82 -22.83 29.72
CA LEU A 849 28.76 -23.31 28.71
C LEU A 849 29.99 -22.38 28.59
N ASP A 850 29.76 -21.07 28.62
CA ASP A 850 30.80 -20.05 28.50
C ASP A 850 30.46 -18.81 29.33
N THR A 851 31.47 -18.04 29.72
CA THR A 851 31.36 -16.88 30.62
C THR A 851 32.18 -15.69 30.11
N ARG A 852 31.60 -14.49 30.12
CA ARG A 852 32.25 -13.20 29.84
C ARG A 852 32.09 -12.26 31.03
N LYS A 853 33.14 -11.52 31.37
CA LYS A 853 33.14 -10.56 32.48
C LYS A 853 33.16 -9.13 31.97
N SER A 854 32.22 -8.32 32.42
CA SER A 854 32.07 -6.90 32.09
C SER A 854 32.06 -6.59 30.59
N PRO A 855 31.31 -7.31 29.73
CA PRO A 855 31.34 -7.08 28.30
C PRO A 855 30.75 -5.71 27.94
N ASN A 856 31.34 -5.07 26.94
CA ASN A 856 30.91 -3.78 26.41
C ASN A 856 31.15 -3.74 24.89
N GLY A 857 30.08 -3.97 24.14
CA GLY A 857 30.10 -4.12 22.69
C GLY A 857 29.69 -5.53 22.26
N GLN A 858 30.15 -5.93 21.07
CA GLN A 858 29.77 -7.19 20.44
C GLN A 858 30.56 -8.38 21.02
N GLU A 859 29.85 -9.35 21.56
CA GLU A 859 30.37 -10.62 22.09
C GLU A 859 29.84 -11.81 21.29
N VAL A 860 30.66 -12.85 21.10
CA VAL A 860 30.27 -14.06 20.38
C VAL A 860 30.30 -15.27 21.30
N PHE A 861 29.18 -15.99 21.36
CA PHE A 861 29.00 -17.24 22.09
C PHE A 861 28.84 -18.40 21.11
N LEU A 862 29.64 -19.45 21.30
CA LEU A 862 29.64 -20.65 20.48
C LEU A 862 28.88 -21.78 21.20
N PHE A 863 27.93 -22.38 20.50
CA PHE A 863 27.27 -23.62 20.93
C PHE A 863 27.62 -24.71 19.91
N ASP A 864 28.46 -25.67 20.29
CA ASP A 864 28.99 -26.73 19.41
C ASP A 864 28.69 -28.16 19.91
N ASN A 865 28.10 -28.29 21.10
CA ASN A 865 27.63 -29.57 21.62
C ASN A 865 26.21 -29.87 21.13
N ALA A 866 26.07 -30.97 20.38
CA ALA A 866 24.79 -31.42 19.80
C ALA A 866 23.69 -31.68 20.85
N GLU A 867 24.05 -32.02 22.09
CA GLU A 867 23.07 -32.26 23.17
C GLU A 867 22.24 -31.00 23.49
N HIS A 868 22.83 -29.81 23.37
CA HIS A 868 22.13 -28.54 23.61
C HIS A 868 21.41 -28.01 22.36
N LEU A 869 21.69 -28.58 21.19
CA LEU A 869 21.18 -28.14 19.88
C LEU A 869 20.07 -29.04 19.32
N ALA A 870 19.51 -29.92 20.15
CA ALA A 870 18.41 -30.80 19.76
C ALA A 870 17.16 -29.99 19.38
N ILE A 871 16.59 -30.28 18.20
CA ILE A 871 15.33 -29.73 17.70
C ILE A 871 14.18 -30.45 18.43
N ASP A 872 13.20 -29.69 18.94
CA ASP A 872 11.99 -30.25 19.55
C ASP A 872 10.94 -30.70 18.51
N GLU A 873 9.81 -31.22 18.99
CA GLU A 873 8.69 -31.69 18.15
C GLU A 873 8.05 -30.56 17.31
N ASP A 874 8.16 -29.32 17.78
CA ASP A 874 7.62 -28.13 17.14
C ASP A 874 8.64 -27.44 16.20
N GLY A 875 9.86 -27.97 16.07
CA GLY A 875 10.91 -27.46 15.20
C GLY A 875 11.80 -26.35 15.79
N PHE A 876 11.89 -26.23 17.12
CA PHE A 876 12.64 -25.18 17.82
C PHE A 876 13.90 -25.68 18.55
N ILE A 877 14.87 -24.76 18.66
CA ILE A 877 16.08 -24.88 19.50
C ILE A 877 16.04 -23.77 20.56
N PHE A 878 16.63 -24.03 21.72
CA PHE A 878 16.63 -23.11 22.86
C PHE A 878 18.06 -22.82 23.30
N LEU A 879 18.48 -21.57 23.15
CA LEU A 879 19.81 -21.10 23.56
C LEU A 879 19.66 -20.08 24.68
N GLY A 880 20.30 -20.32 25.82
CA GLY A 880 20.17 -19.47 27.00
C GLY A 880 21.25 -18.41 27.11
N ILE A 881 20.87 -17.23 27.61
CA ILE A 881 21.79 -16.16 28.02
C ILE A 881 21.43 -15.80 29.46
N ASN A 882 22.41 -15.81 30.36
CA ASN A 882 22.25 -15.42 31.76
C ASN A 882 23.16 -14.22 32.06
N ILE A 883 22.57 -13.13 32.53
CA ILE A 883 23.24 -11.88 32.86
C ILE A 883 23.05 -11.60 34.34
N GLY A 884 24.12 -11.49 35.11
CA GLY A 884 24.04 -11.23 36.54
C GLY A 884 25.34 -10.73 37.14
N LEU A 885 25.37 -10.56 38.46
CA LEU A 885 26.61 -10.28 39.18
C LEU A 885 27.33 -11.59 39.54
N ASP A 886 28.65 -11.53 39.71
CA ASP A 886 29.38 -12.64 40.33
C ASP A 886 28.76 -12.89 41.73
N PRO A 887 28.32 -14.14 42.02
CA PRO A 887 27.70 -14.47 43.30
C PRO A 887 28.74 -14.40 44.42
N ILE A 888 28.43 -13.69 45.51
CA ILE A 888 29.29 -13.64 46.69
C ILE A 888 28.95 -14.85 47.59
N PRO A 889 29.92 -15.71 47.94
CA PRO A 889 29.63 -16.87 48.78
C PRO A 889 29.00 -16.48 50.12
N GLY A 890 27.78 -16.96 50.38
CA GLY A 890 27.03 -16.70 51.62
C GLY A 890 26.14 -15.44 51.60
N GLU A 891 26.05 -14.73 50.47
CA GLU A 891 25.12 -13.61 50.27
C GLU A 891 23.68 -14.12 50.16
N SER A 892 22.71 -13.42 50.77
CA SER A 892 21.29 -13.73 50.61
C SER A 892 20.75 -13.16 49.30
N GLU A 893 19.67 -13.73 48.74
CA GLU A 893 19.04 -13.19 47.53
C GLU A 893 18.61 -11.71 47.69
N ALA A 894 18.22 -11.30 48.90
CA ALA A 894 17.84 -9.92 49.19
C ALA A 894 19.04 -8.97 49.16
N ASP A 895 20.18 -9.38 49.72
CA ASP A 895 21.43 -8.60 49.70
C ASP A 895 21.97 -8.47 48.28
N GLN A 896 21.89 -9.56 47.50
CA GLN A 896 22.25 -9.55 46.09
C GLN A 896 21.37 -8.61 45.28
N ALA A 897 20.04 -8.67 45.47
CA ALA A 897 19.10 -7.79 44.78
C ALA A 897 19.32 -6.30 45.13
N GLU A 898 19.72 -5.98 46.36
CA GLU A 898 20.07 -4.62 46.76
C GLU A 898 21.33 -4.13 46.04
N ARG A 899 22.36 -4.97 45.98
CA ARG A 899 23.62 -4.69 45.26
C ARG A 899 23.41 -4.50 43.77
N GLU A 900 22.50 -5.28 43.15
CA GLU A 900 22.22 -5.21 41.72
C GLU A 900 21.67 -3.86 41.25
N LYS A 901 21.01 -3.10 42.14
CA LYS A 901 20.40 -1.79 41.82
C LYS A 901 21.41 -0.77 41.29
N ASP A 902 22.67 -0.88 41.68
CA ASP A 902 23.77 0.03 41.30
C ASP A 902 24.43 -0.34 39.96
N TYR A 903 24.14 -1.52 39.42
CA TYR A 903 24.77 -2.06 38.21
C TYR A 903 23.77 -2.28 37.10
N PHE A 904 23.94 -1.56 35.99
CA PHE A 904 23.03 -1.60 34.86
C PHE A 904 23.59 -2.42 33.71
N TRP A 905 22.69 -3.07 32.97
CA TRP A 905 23.00 -3.66 31.69
C TRP A 905 21.91 -3.38 30.65
N GLN A 906 22.27 -3.51 29.38
CA GLN A 906 21.39 -3.33 28.25
C GLN A 906 21.89 -4.17 27.07
N ILE A 907 20.98 -4.86 26.39
CA ILE A 907 21.24 -5.49 25.09
C ILE A 907 20.78 -4.51 24.02
N LYS A 908 21.63 -4.27 23.03
CA LYS A 908 21.27 -3.49 21.84
C LYS A 908 20.76 -4.41 20.75
N ASP A 909 21.47 -5.51 20.52
CA ASP A 909 21.13 -6.43 19.44
C ASP A 909 21.60 -7.87 19.70
N VAL A 910 20.94 -8.84 19.05
CA VAL A 910 21.29 -10.26 19.09
C VAL A 910 21.08 -10.92 17.73
N ASP A 911 22.15 -11.50 17.20
CA ASP A 911 22.15 -12.30 15.98
C ASP A 911 22.35 -13.78 16.29
N VAL A 912 21.65 -14.65 15.54
CA VAL A 912 21.82 -16.11 15.66
C VAL A 912 22.04 -16.75 14.29
N SER A 913 23.20 -17.37 14.09
CA SER A 913 23.50 -18.21 12.91
C SER A 913 23.51 -19.69 13.28
N LEU A 914 22.99 -20.55 12.39
CA LEU A 914 22.92 -21.99 12.60
C LEU A 914 23.71 -22.74 11.51
N GLU A 915 24.43 -23.79 11.89
CA GLU A 915 25.08 -24.71 10.96
C GLU A 915 24.63 -26.14 11.26
N GLY A 916 24.40 -26.93 10.22
CA GLY A 916 23.92 -28.30 10.38
C GLY A 916 24.03 -29.14 9.11
N THR A 917 23.45 -30.33 9.18
CA THR A 917 23.33 -31.25 8.04
C THR A 917 21.88 -31.72 7.91
N VAL A 918 21.33 -31.71 6.70
CA VAL A 918 19.99 -32.25 6.44
C VAL A 918 20.02 -33.77 6.61
N ASN A 919 19.08 -34.31 7.38
CA ASN A 919 19.03 -35.74 7.64
C ASN A 919 18.71 -36.50 6.35
N THR A 920 19.42 -37.60 6.11
CA THR A 920 19.05 -38.55 5.05
C THR A 920 17.87 -39.37 5.58
N THR A 921 16.74 -39.36 4.86
CA THR A 921 15.61 -40.23 5.17
C THR A 921 16.09 -41.68 5.12
N HIS A 922 16.00 -42.37 6.25
CA HIS A 922 16.15 -43.82 6.34
C HIS A 922 14.81 -44.52 6.18
#